data_AF-A0A1H9GQ86-F1
#
_entry.id   AF-A0A1H9GQ86-F1
#
_cell.length_a   1.000
_cell.length_b   1.000
_cell.length_c   1.000
_cell.angle_alpha   90.00
_cell.angle_beta   90.00
_cell.angle_gamma   90.00
#
_symmetry.space_group_name_H-M   'P 1'
#
loop_
_entity.id
_entity.type
_entity.pdbx_description
1 polymer ?
#
loop_
_entity_poly.entity_id
_entity_poly.type
_entity_poly.pdbx_seq_one_letter_code
_entity_poly.pdbx_strand_id
1 'polypeptide(L)'
;MAATRINLSSLDGSNGFRLNGKAAIDLSGNSVSSAGDVNGDGFDDVIIGAYGADSNGRSSGSSYVVFGQASGFDATMDLSGLDGSNGFRLDGEVVGDYSGRSVSSAGDINGDGFDDVIVSAFGADPNGNLSGSSYVVFGKASGFDAVMDLSSLNGSSGFRLDGEAERDSSGWSVSGAGDVNGDGFGDVIIGARGADSNGNYSGSSYVVFGKASGFDATMDLSGLDGSNGFRLDGEVASDYSGHSVSSAGDINGDGFDDVIVSAFGADPNGDRSGSSYVVFGRASGFDAVMNLSTLDGNIGFRLDGEAALDFSGRSVSSAGDVNGDGLDDVIISADYASPNGNWSGSSYVVFGKASGFDVTMDLSDLDGSNGFRLDGEVRNDQSGSSVSGAGDVNGDGFDDVIIGAFGADPNGDYSGSSYVVFGKASGFDAAMNLSGLDGSNGFRLDGEAALDFSGRSVSGTGDVNGDGFDDLIVGAPSADLNGSGSSYIIFGRSSFVDEVDFPGTPGDDIFTGTSAAESFEGGDGNDRMIGRGGADSFDGGAGNDYIRILGDDFELVDGGSGSDTLGLAGSNFNLDLSSVIDKIHGIETISLYGVGDNSLMLTARDIIDLSDTTNTLKIKGNTGDNVVGLSSGWTDGGVHGNFHTFTQGEAVLLIGVGVATDFPIA
;
A
#
# COMPACT_ATOMS: atom_id res chain seq x y z
N MET A 1 12.96 -1.33 -24.12
CA MET A 1 13.83 -0.15 -24.02
C MET A 1 14.69 -0.35 -22.78
N ALA A 2 15.49 0.60 -22.30
CA ALA A 2 16.08 0.43 -20.96
C ALA A 2 14.97 0.72 -19.94
N ALA A 3 14.95 0.01 -18.82
CA ALA A 3 13.90 0.23 -17.83
C ALA A 3 13.95 1.67 -17.27
N THR A 4 12.79 2.27 -17.00
CA THR A 4 12.67 3.55 -16.28
C THR A 4 13.06 3.35 -14.82
N ARG A 5 13.90 4.24 -14.28
CA ARG A 5 14.60 4.01 -13.01
C ARG A 5 14.56 5.26 -12.13
N ILE A 6 14.25 5.04 -10.86
CA ILE A 6 14.41 6.02 -9.80
C ILE A 6 15.48 5.48 -8.85
N ASN A 7 16.46 6.32 -8.51
CA ASN A 7 17.48 5.94 -7.54
C ASN A 7 17.00 6.40 -6.15
N LEU A 8 17.01 5.52 -5.15
CA LEU A 8 16.52 5.89 -3.81
C LEU A 8 17.31 7.05 -3.17
N SER A 9 18.53 7.33 -3.65
CA SER A 9 19.32 8.49 -3.24
C SER A 9 18.86 9.83 -3.81
N SER A 10 17.94 9.83 -4.77
CA SER A 10 17.34 11.06 -5.31
C SER A 10 16.12 11.53 -4.51
N LEU A 11 15.71 10.79 -3.48
CA LEU A 11 14.60 11.17 -2.63
C LEU A 11 14.93 12.44 -1.85
N ASP A 12 14.06 13.45 -1.91
CA ASP A 12 14.35 14.80 -1.41
C ASP A 12 13.25 15.40 -0.52
N GLY A 13 12.20 14.63 -0.22
CA GLY A 13 11.04 15.05 0.55
C GLY A 13 9.85 15.49 -0.29
N SER A 14 10.04 15.75 -1.59
CA SER A 14 8.96 16.06 -2.54
C SER A 14 8.51 14.84 -3.34
N ASN A 15 9.38 13.85 -3.54
CA ASN A 15 9.10 12.62 -4.28
C ASN A 15 9.26 11.36 -3.41
N GLY A 16 9.27 11.55 -2.09
CA GLY A 16 9.55 10.54 -1.08
C GLY A 16 10.74 10.93 -0.20
N PHE A 17 11.03 10.09 0.80
CA PHE A 17 12.06 10.38 1.82
C PHE A 17 12.65 9.12 2.44
N ARG A 18 13.81 9.27 3.09
CA ARG A 18 14.53 8.18 3.76
C ARG A 18 14.28 8.17 5.27
N LEU A 19 13.96 7.01 5.81
CA LEU A 19 13.87 6.71 7.24
C LEU A 19 15.17 6.02 7.71
N ASN A 20 15.92 6.65 8.62
CA ASN A 20 17.16 6.09 9.16
C ASN A 20 16.93 5.29 10.43
N GLY A 21 17.47 4.07 10.46
CA GLY A 21 17.50 3.22 11.64
C GLY A 21 18.27 3.86 12.81
N LYS A 22 17.80 3.58 14.02
CA LYS A 22 18.27 4.23 15.25
C LYS A 22 19.70 3.87 15.66
N ALA A 23 20.06 2.59 15.65
CA ALA A 23 21.38 2.14 16.08
C ALA A 23 21.93 1.01 15.21
N ALA A 24 23.26 0.89 15.22
CA ALA A 24 23.99 -0.14 14.49
C ALA A 24 23.49 -1.55 14.82
N ILE A 25 23.24 -2.36 13.79
CA ILE A 25 22.83 -3.77 13.88
C ILE A 25 21.36 -3.93 14.35
N ASP A 26 20.59 -2.84 14.44
CA ASP A 26 19.15 -2.93 14.70
C ASP A 26 18.40 -3.55 13.51
N LEU A 27 18.97 -3.46 12.29
CA LEU A 27 18.42 -4.00 11.05
C LEU A 27 17.04 -3.41 10.71
N SER A 28 16.87 -2.10 10.91
CA SER A 28 15.63 -1.38 10.58
C SER A 28 15.30 -1.50 9.09
N GLY A 29 14.04 -1.74 8.75
CA GLY A 29 13.63 -2.01 7.36
C GLY A 29 13.79 -3.48 6.98
N ASN A 30 13.94 -4.40 7.95
CA ASN A 30 13.91 -5.83 7.65
C ASN A 30 12.52 -6.32 7.24
N SER A 31 11.50 -5.69 7.81
CA SER A 31 10.10 -5.83 7.46
C SER A 31 9.51 -4.42 7.45
N VAL A 32 8.73 -4.11 6.41
CA VAL A 32 8.02 -2.84 6.25
C VAL A 32 6.60 -3.14 5.78
N SER A 33 5.65 -2.28 6.14
CA SER A 33 4.24 -2.38 5.74
C SER A 33 3.56 -1.03 5.91
N SER A 34 2.42 -0.82 5.24
CA SER A 34 1.40 0.13 5.72
C SER A 34 1.02 -0.21 7.16
N ALA A 35 0.74 0.81 7.95
CA ALA A 35 0.10 0.71 9.25
C ALA A 35 -1.39 1.11 9.23
N GLY A 36 -1.90 1.60 8.09
CA GLY A 36 -3.19 2.30 7.99
C GLY A 36 -3.18 3.63 8.74
N ASP A 37 -4.35 4.23 8.97
CA ASP A 37 -4.46 5.47 9.74
C ASP A 37 -4.58 5.16 11.25
N VAL A 38 -3.43 4.93 11.90
CA VAL A 38 -3.35 4.54 13.31
C VAL A 38 -3.76 5.69 14.23
N ASN A 39 -3.65 6.92 13.73
CA ASN A 39 -3.80 8.13 14.50
C ASN A 39 -5.11 8.91 14.18
N GLY A 40 -5.82 8.53 13.12
CA GLY A 40 -7.10 9.07 12.68
C GLY A 40 -7.02 10.47 12.10
N ASP A 41 -5.89 10.86 11.51
CA ASP A 41 -5.71 12.17 10.88
C ASP A 41 -6.00 12.19 9.37
N GLY A 42 -6.34 11.04 8.81
CA GLY A 42 -6.71 10.86 7.41
C GLY A 42 -5.54 10.63 6.47
N PHE A 43 -4.32 10.45 6.99
CA PHE A 43 -3.16 10.03 6.21
C PHE A 43 -2.76 8.61 6.62
N ASP A 44 -2.31 7.81 5.65
CA ASP A 44 -1.81 6.49 5.99
C ASP A 44 -0.47 6.58 6.73
N ASP A 45 -0.33 5.76 7.77
CA ASP A 45 0.88 5.63 8.55
C ASP A 45 1.70 4.41 8.08
N VAL A 46 2.96 4.34 8.49
CA VAL A 46 3.85 3.23 8.10
C VAL A 46 4.48 2.54 9.31
N ILE A 47 4.68 1.22 9.21
CA ILE A 47 5.35 0.43 10.25
C ILE A 47 6.64 -0.23 9.76
N ILE A 48 7.70 -0.08 10.55
CA ILE A 48 9.06 -0.56 10.24
C ILE A 48 9.57 -1.46 11.37
N GLY A 49 9.96 -2.68 11.01
CA GLY A 49 10.55 -3.66 11.92
C GLY A 49 12.08 -3.57 12.02
N ALA A 50 12.60 -3.63 13.25
CA ALA A 50 14.02 -3.63 13.60
C ALA A 50 14.32 -4.72 14.65
N TYR A 51 14.22 -5.97 14.24
CA TYR A 51 14.34 -7.14 15.13
C TYR A 51 15.72 -7.34 15.78
N GLY A 52 16.75 -6.66 15.27
CA GLY A 52 18.08 -6.65 15.86
C GLY A 52 18.21 -5.74 17.08
N ALA A 53 17.25 -4.85 17.31
CA ALA A 53 17.34 -3.80 18.32
C ALA A 53 17.48 -4.32 19.76
N ASP A 54 18.22 -3.55 20.57
CA ASP A 54 18.62 -3.94 21.93
C ASP A 54 17.84 -3.20 23.04
N SER A 55 16.65 -2.68 22.74
CA SER A 55 15.88 -1.75 23.59
C SER A 55 15.63 -2.27 25.01
N ASN A 56 15.28 -3.54 25.16
CA ASN A 56 15.11 -4.24 26.43
C ASN A 56 16.13 -5.38 26.62
N GLY A 57 17.31 -5.21 26.01
CA GLY A 57 18.40 -6.18 26.01
C GLY A 57 18.61 -6.83 24.63
N ARG A 58 19.66 -7.65 24.52
CA ARG A 58 20.17 -8.12 23.23
C ARG A 58 19.09 -8.74 22.34
N SER A 59 18.85 -8.14 21.17
CA SER A 59 17.87 -8.57 20.18
C SER A 59 16.49 -8.82 20.78
N SER A 60 16.08 -7.94 21.70
CA SER A 60 14.68 -7.85 22.14
C SER A 60 13.79 -7.37 20.99
N GLY A 61 14.36 -6.57 20.08
CA GLY A 61 13.71 -6.05 18.90
C GLY A 61 12.88 -4.81 19.20
N SER A 62 12.65 -4.02 18.16
CA SER A 62 11.76 -2.86 18.18
C SER A 62 11.02 -2.77 16.84
N SER A 63 9.89 -2.07 16.86
CA SER A 63 9.21 -1.59 15.65
C SER A 63 8.91 -0.09 15.78
N TYR A 64 8.69 0.57 14.66
CA TYR A 64 8.49 2.02 14.59
C TYR A 64 7.25 2.28 13.74
N VAL A 65 6.30 3.04 14.28
CA VAL A 65 5.19 3.60 13.53
C VAL A 65 5.54 5.05 13.24
N VAL A 66 5.49 5.47 11.98
CA VAL A 66 5.74 6.85 11.54
C VAL A 66 4.45 7.37 10.94
N PHE A 67 4.03 8.56 11.37
CA PHE A 67 2.77 9.12 10.92
C PHE A 67 2.86 9.80 9.56
N GLY A 68 1.81 9.65 8.75
CA GLY A 68 1.61 10.41 7.51
C GLY A 68 1.33 11.90 7.77
N GLN A 69 1.37 12.72 6.72
CA GLN A 69 1.00 14.14 6.75
C GLN A 69 0.96 14.76 5.34
N ALA A 70 0.06 15.74 5.15
CA ALA A 70 -0.20 16.44 3.89
C ALA A 70 1.02 16.95 3.06
N SER A 71 2.13 17.32 3.71
CA SER A 71 3.35 17.79 3.02
C SER A 71 4.46 18.15 4.02
N GLY A 72 5.64 18.48 3.48
CA GLY A 72 6.75 19.03 4.25
C GLY A 72 7.64 17.96 4.89
N PHE A 73 7.69 16.77 4.30
CA PHE A 73 8.68 15.78 4.65
C PHE A 73 10.07 16.30 4.32
N ASP A 74 10.98 16.22 5.29
CA ASP A 74 12.40 16.35 5.00
C ASP A 74 12.85 15.14 4.18
N ALA A 75 13.84 15.32 3.29
CA ALA A 75 14.49 14.22 2.55
C ALA A 75 14.94 13.03 3.44
N THR A 76 15.13 13.28 4.73
CA THR A 76 15.55 12.26 5.69
C THR A 76 14.96 12.52 7.06
N MET A 77 14.41 11.47 7.67
CA MET A 77 13.96 11.43 9.06
C MET A 77 14.73 10.32 9.81
N ASP A 78 15.12 10.60 11.06
CA ASP A 78 15.76 9.62 11.95
C ASP A 78 14.70 9.03 12.88
N LEU A 79 14.56 7.70 12.91
CA LEU A 79 13.58 7.00 13.75
C LEU A 79 13.82 7.19 15.26
N SER A 80 14.98 7.70 15.68
CA SER A 80 15.23 8.14 17.05
C SER A 80 14.55 9.46 17.41
N GLY A 81 14.07 10.21 16.42
CA GLY A 81 13.36 11.47 16.56
C GLY A 81 11.86 11.35 16.79
N LEU A 82 11.30 10.14 16.79
CA LEU A 82 9.88 9.92 17.08
C LEU A 82 9.53 10.35 18.51
N ASP A 83 8.48 11.15 18.66
CA ASP A 83 8.13 11.78 19.95
C ASP A 83 6.67 11.57 20.40
N GLY A 84 5.90 10.80 19.64
CA GLY A 84 4.47 10.56 19.86
C GLY A 84 3.54 11.51 19.10
N SER A 85 4.07 12.56 18.47
CA SER A 85 3.32 13.45 17.58
C SER A 85 3.57 13.22 16.10
N ASN A 86 4.67 12.54 15.76
CA ASN A 86 5.08 12.18 14.40
C ASN A 86 5.31 10.67 14.25
N GLY A 87 4.74 9.89 15.16
CA GLY A 87 4.97 8.46 15.31
C GLY A 87 5.56 8.07 16.65
N PHE A 88 5.75 6.78 16.86
CA PHE A 88 6.21 6.19 18.11
C PHE A 88 6.95 4.87 17.90
N ARG A 89 7.67 4.43 18.93
CA ARG A 89 8.42 3.18 18.93
C ARG A 89 7.80 2.13 19.84
N LEU A 90 7.71 0.90 19.35
CA LEU A 90 7.31 -0.30 20.09
C LEU A 90 8.56 -1.10 20.50
N ASP A 91 8.77 -1.31 21.79
CA ASP A 91 9.91 -2.08 22.31
C ASP A 91 9.50 -3.51 22.70
N GLY A 92 10.25 -4.50 22.20
CA GLY A 92 10.07 -5.91 22.55
C GLY A 92 10.30 -6.20 24.04
N GLU A 93 9.71 -7.29 24.56
CA GLU A 93 9.65 -7.55 25.99
C GLU A 93 11.02 -7.94 26.59
N VAL A 94 11.67 -8.98 26.05
CA VAL A 94 12.90 -9.52 26.63
C VAL A 94 13.96 -9.91 25.59
N VAL A 95 15.16 -10.23 26.09
CA VAL A 95 16.33 -10.64 25.29
C VAL A 95 16.01 -11.84 24.40
N GLY A 96 16.24 -11.70 23.09
CA GLY A 96 16.14 -12.80 22.13
C GLY A 96 14.73 -13.07 21.61
N ASP A 97 13.76 -12.20 21.90
CA ASP A 97 12.39 -12.30 21.38
C ASP A 97 12.31 -11.92 19.89
N TYR A 98 13.25 -11.12 19.41
CA TYR A 98 13.30 -10.64 18.02
C TYR A 98 12.01 -9.94 17.56
N SER A 99 11.45 -9.08 18.43
CA SER A 99 10.25 -8.30 18.10
C SER A 99 10.47 -7.41 16.87
N GLY A 100 9.49 -7.31 15.98
CA GLY A 100 9.62 -6.55 14.73
C GLY A 100 10.33 -7.30 13.61
N ARG A 101 10.41 -8.65 13.67
CA ARG A 101 10.85 -9.46 12.52
C ARG A 101 9.86 -9.35 11.36
N SER A 102 8.57 -9.33 11.67
CA SER A 102 7.45 -9.17 10.74
C SER A 102 6.50 -8.15 11.36
N VAL A 103 6.06 -7.19 10.57
CA VAL A 103 5.14 -6.13 10.96
C VAL A 103 4.09 -5.94 9.87
N SER A 104 2.89 -5.52 10.24
CA SER A 104 1.79 -5.23 9.32
C SER A 104 0.76 -4.34 10.00
N SER A 105 -0.07 -3.64 9.22
CA SER A 105 -1.39 -3.23 9.71
C SER A 105 -2.20 -4.48 10.11
N ALA A 106 -3.01 -4.34 11.15
CA ALA A 106 -4.02 -5.29 11.59
C ALA A 106 -5.44 -4.85 11.17
N GLY A 107 -5.57 -3.69 10.51
CA GLY A 107 -6.84 -2.99 10.33
C GLY A 107 -7.45 -2.57 11.66
N ASP A 108 -8.68 -2.09 11.64
CA ASP A 108 -9.45 -1.81 12.86
C ASP A 108 -10.03 -3.11 13.48
N ILE A 109 -9.21 -3.83 14.26
CA ILE A 109 -9.60 -5.11 14.88
C ILE A 109 -10.60 -4.91 16.03
N ASN A 110 -10.71 -3.67 16.52
CA ASN A 110 -11.48 -3.33 17.70
C ASN A 110 -12.72 -2.46 17.41
N GLY A 111 -12.87 -1.98 16.17
CA GLY A 111 -14.00 -1.21 15.66
C GLY A 111 -14.11 0.20 16.24
N ASP A 112 -12.99 0.82 16.65
CA ASP A 112 -12.98 2.19 17.17
C ASP A 112 -12.67 3.27 16.13
N GLY A 113 -12.46 2.87 14.87
CA GLY A 113 -12.25 3.72 13.72
C GLY A 113 -10.80 4.17 13.53
N PHE A 114 -9.86 3.53 14.19
CA PHE A 114 -8.41 3.72 13.99
C PHE A 114 -7.80 2.39 13.57
N ASP A 115 -6.85 2.42 12.65
CA ASP A 115 -6.15 1.20 12.29
C ASP A 115 -5.22 0.75 13.42
N ASP A 116 -5.18 -0.56 13.62
CA ASP A 116 -4.34 -1.21 14.62
C ASP A 116 -3.11 -1.82 13.92
N VAL A 117 -2.05 -2.10 14.68
CA VAL A 117 -0.82 -2.72 14.12
C VAL A 117 -0.51 -4.06 14.77
N ILE A 118 0.01 -5.00 13.98
CA ILE A 118 0.50 -6.30 14.46
C ILE A 118 2.03 -6.40 14.31
N VAL A 119 2.68 -6.84 15.39
CA VAL A 119 4.13 -7.00 15.48
C VAL A 119 4.47 -8.39 15.98
N SER A 120 5.32 -9.10 15.26
CA SER A 120 5.76 -10.44 15.65
C SER A 120 6.94 -10.45 16.62
N ALA A 121 7.04 -11.47 17.48
CA ALA A 121 8.23 -11.84 18.24
C ALA A 121 8.41 -13.36 18.27
N PHE A 122 8.89 -13.93 17.15
CA PHE A 122 8.99 -15.39 16.98
C PHE A 122 9.96 -16.06 17.97
N GLY A 123 10.86 -15.29 18.59
CA GLY A 123 11.81 -15.77 19.58
C GLY A 123 11.25 -15.90 21.00
N ALA A 124 10.03 -15.38 21.24
CA ALA A 124 9.41 -15.41 22.55
C ALA A 124 9.11 -16.85 23.01
N ASP A 125 9.06 -17.04 24.33
CA ASP A 125 8.96 -18.36 24.96
C ASP A 125 7.73 -18.54 25.89
N PRO A 126 6.50 -18.06 25.55
CA PRO A 126 5.36 -18.12 26.48
C PRO A 126 4.97 -19.56 26.86
N ASN A 127 5.04 -20.50 25.91
CA ASN A 127 4.61 -21.89 26.04
C ASN A 127 5.74 -22.90 25.79
N GLY A 128 7.00 -22.46 25.93
CA GLY A 128 8.20 -23.24 25.66
C GLY A 128 9.18 -22.50 24.76
N ASN A 129 10.41 -23.02 24.64
CA ASN A 129 11.44 -22.39 23.82
C ASN A 129 11.00 -22.23 22.35
N LEU A 130 11.14 -21.03 21.80
CA LEU A 130 10.72 -20.62 20.46
C LEU A 130 9.26 -21.00 20.15
N SER A 131 8.37 -20.87 21.15
CA SER A 131 6.93 -21.00 20.89
C SER A 131 6.38 -19.78 20.13
N GLY A 132 7.01 -18.63 20.35
CA GLY A 132 6.74 -17.38 19.66
C GLY A 132 5.52 -16.65 20.20
N SER A 133 5.50 -15.33 20.02
CA SER A 133 4.35 -14.46 20.31
C SER A 133 4.15 -13.46 19.18
N SER A 134 2.96 -12.86 19.13
CA SER A 134 2.68 -11.65 18.35
C SER A 134 1.92 -10.66 19.22
N TYR A 135 1.94 -9.38 18.86
CA TYR A 135 1.31 -8.31 19.64
C TYR A 135 0.47 -7.47 18.70
N VAL A 136 -0.79 -7.26 19.06
CA VAL A 136 -1.65 -6.27 18.42
C VAL A 136 -1.65 -5.04 19.30
N VAL A 137 -1.37 -3.87 18.73
CA VAL A 137 -1.37 -2.58 19.43
C VAL A 137 -2.47 -1.72 18.82
N PHE A 138 -3.35 -1.18 19.67
CA PHE A 138 -4.48 -0.41 19.17
C PHE A 138 -4.10 1.02 18.79
N GLY A 139 -4.66 1.48 17.68
CA GLY A 139 -4.66 2.87 17.25
C GLY A 139 -5.46 3.76 18.19
N LYS A 140 -5.34 5.07 18.00
CA LYS A 140 -6.10 6.10 18.73
C LYS A 140 -5.82 7.50 18.20
N ALA A 141 -6.80 8.38 18.35
CA ALA A 141 -6.72 9.79 17.94
C ALA A 141 -5.49 10.58 18.43
N SER A 142 -4.98 10.30 19.64
CA SER A 142 -3.87 11.08 20.23
C SER A 142 -3.28 10.46 21.50
N GLY A 143 -2.20 11.08 21.98
CA GLY A 143 -1.58 10.74 23.26
C GLY A 143 -0.72 9.49 23.17
N PHE A 144 -0.08 9.26 22.02
CA PHE A 144 1.01 8.32 21.91
C PHE A 144 2.21 8.84 22.71
N ASP A 145 2.80 7.97 23.49
CA ASP A 145 4.12 8.22 24.05
C ASP A 145 5.15 7.90 22.95
N ALA A 146 6.30 8.59 22.97
CA ALA A 146 7.40 8.30 22.05
C ALA A 146 7.85 6.83 22.06
N VAL A 147 7.63 6.13 23.18
CA VAL A 147 7.98 4.72 23.37
C VAL A 147 6.86 4.01 24.12
N MET A 148 6.41 2.88 23.58
CA MET A 148 5.55 1.91 24.25
C MET A 148 6.29 0.58 24.41
N ASP A 149 6.26 0.01 25.61
CA ASP A 149 6.77 -1.34 25.87
C ASP A 149 5.65 -2.34 25.62
N LEU A 150 5.88 -3.36 24.79
CA LEU A 150 4.88 -4.36 24.44
C LEU A 150 4.39 -5.18 25.67
N SER A 151 5.16 -5.22 26.75
CA SER A 151 4.74 -5.85 28.01
C SER A 151 3.67 -5.05 28.78
N SER A 152 3.40 -3.82 28.35
CA SER A 152 2.39 -2.95 28.98
C SER A 152 0.96 -3.15 28.44
N LEU A 153 0.82 -3.93 27.36
CA LEU A 153 -0.48 -4.28 26.76
C LEU A 153 -1.37 -4.98 27.78
N ASN A 154 -2.65 -4.61 27.79
CA ASN A 154 -3.56 -4.96 28.87
C ASN A 154 -4.99 -5.27 28.42
N GLY A 155 -5.22 -5.39 27.11
CA GLY A 155 -6.52 -5.61 26.50
C GLY A 155 -7.29 -4.33 26.17
N SER A 156 -6.87 -3.17 26.66
CA SER A 156 -7.45 -1.85 26.29
C SER A 156 -6.55 -1.00 25.40
N SER A 157 -5.27 -1.35 25.27
CA SER A 157 -4.31 -0.69 24.40
C SER A 157 -3.71 -1.66 23.37
N GLY A 158 -4.34 -2.82 23.21
CA GLY A 158 -3.78 -3.99 22.53
C GLY A 158 -3.60 -5.20 23.44
N PHE A 159 -3.16 -6.30 22.87
CA PHE A 159 -3.03 -7.61 23.51
C PHE A 159 -1.93 -8.47 22.87
N ARG A 160 -1.47 -9.48 23.61
CA ARG A 160 -0.48 -10.46 23.14
C ARG A 160 -1.15 -11.77 22.71
N LEU A 161 -0.66 -12.35 21.61
CA LEU A 161 -1.03 -13.65 21.08
C LEU A 161 0.13 -14.63 21.32
N ASP A 162 -0.09 -15.66 22.14
CA ASP A 162 0.94 -16.63 22.53
C ASP A 162 0.85 -17.92 21.69
N GLY A 163 1.97 -18.33 21.10
CA GLY A 163 2.09 -19.55 20.30
C GLY A 163 1.85 -20.82 21.11
N GLU A 164 1.41 -21.89 20.43
CA GLU A 164 0.89 -23.10 21.10
C GLU A 164 1.98 -23.96 21.76
N ALA A 165 3.09 -24.25 21.06
CA ALA A 165 4.08 -25.21 21.53
C ALA A 165 5.54 -24.83 21.25
N GLU A 166 6.46 -25.51 21.94
CA GLU A 166 7.91 -25.33 21.78
C GLU A 166 8.33 -25.51 20.30
N ARG A 167 9.11 -24.55 19.78
CA ARG A 167 9.68 -24.48 18.42
C ARG A 167 8.71 -24.21 17.28
N ASP A 168 7.43 -24.01 17.56
CA ASP A 168 6.47 -23.62 16.53
C ASP A 168 6.84 -22.29 15.84
N SER A 169 7.57 -21.42 16.56
CA SER A 169 8.01 -20.11 16.09
C SER A 169 6.82 -19.27 15.59
N SER A 170 5.72 -19.25 16.35
CA SER A 170 4.55 -18.41 16.03
C SER A 170 4.96 -16.94 15.93
N GLY A 171 4.37 -16.21 14.99
CA GLY A 171 4.86 -14.87 14.61
C GLY A 171 6.09 -14.95 13.70
N TRP A 172 6.31 -16.05 12.98
CA TRP A 172 7.33 -16.05 11.94
C TRP A 172 6.99 -15.06 10.81
N SER A 173 5.70 -14.93 10.53
CA SER A 173 5.09 -13.92 9.67
C SER A 173 3.76 -13.50 10.28
N VAL A 174 3.39 -12.23 10.15
CA VAL A 174 2.10 -11.68 10.60
C VAL A 174 1.54 -10.76 9.54
N SER A 175 0.21 -10.67 9.45
CA SER A 175 -0.50 -9.73 8.59
C SER A 175 -1.91 -9.48 9.10
N GLY A 176 -2.55 -8.39 8.69
CA GLY A 176 -4.01 -8.29 8.69
C GLY A 176 -4.60 -9.36 7.77
N ALA A 177 -5.75 -9.88 8.15
CA ALA A 177 -6.48 -10.89 7.38
C ALA A 177 -7.72 -10.32 6.69
N GLY A 178 -8.02 -9.03 6.89
CA GLY A 178 -9.31 -8.44 6.50
C GLY A 178 -10.45 -8.92 7.41
N ASP A 179 -11.69 -8.70 7.05
CA ASP A 179 -12.88 -9.22 7.74
C ASP A 179 -13.28 -10.59 7.18
N VAL A 180 -12.57 -11.64 7.64
CA VAL A 180 -12.72 -13.02 7.14
C VAL A 180 -14.09 -13.60 7.52
N ASN A 181 -14.69 -13.08 8.58
CA ASN A 181 -15.94 -13.57 9.12
C ASN A 181 -17.16 -12.65 8.84
N GLY A 182 -16.95 -11.47 8.27
CA GLY A 182 -17.98 -10.51 7.88
C GLY A 182 -18.73 -9.87 9.05
N ASP A 183 -18.08 -9.71 10.21
CA ASP A 183 -18.68 -9.06 11.38
C ASP A 183 -18.36 -7.56 11.51
N GLY A 184 -17.58 -7.03 10.56
CA GLY A 184 -17.21 -5.63 10.43
C GLY A 184 -16.00 -5.23 11.27
N PHE A 185 -15.25 -6.18 11.82
CA PHE A 185 -13.96 -5.93 12.48
C PHE A 185 -12.84 -6.53 11.65
N GLY A 186 -11.68 -5.88 11.63
CA GLY A 186 -10.49 -6.48 11.02
C GLY A 186 -10.08 -7.75 11.78
N ASP A 187 -9.60 -8.76 11.06
CA ASP A 187 -9.02 -9.97 11.62
C ASP A 187 -7.50 -9.98 11.39
N VAL A 188 -6.77 -10.83 12.09
CA VAL A 188 -5.32 -10.99 11.91
C VAL A 188 -4.92 -12.44 11.62
N ILE A 189 -3.84 -12.61 10.85
CA ILE A 189 -3.26 -13.92 10.54
C ILE A 189 -1.80 -14.02 11.00
N ILE A 190 -1.46 -15.14 11.62
CA ILE A 190 -0.15 -15.42 12.23
C ILE A 190 0.39 -16.74 11.70
N GLY A 191 1.60 -16.72 11.15
CA GLY A 191 2.32 -17.90 10.66
C GLY A 191 3.23 -18.53 11.73
N ALA A 192 3.16 -19.86 11.85
CA ALA A 192 3.99 -20.69 12.72
C ALA A 192 4.61 -21.83 11.91
N ARG A 193 5.58 -21.50 11.06
CA ARG A 193 6.26 -22.46 10.17
C ARG A 193 6.94 -23.64 10.86
N GLY A 194 7.18 -23.53 12.16
CA GLY A 194 7.83 -24.56 12.97
C GLY A 194 6.87 -25.62 13.49
N ALA A 195 5.56 -25.40 13.36
CA ALA A 195 4.56 -26.29 13.92
C ALA A 195 4.59 -27.68 13.28
N ASP A 196 4.23 -28.68 14.09
CA ASP A 196 4.36 -30.10 13.73
C ASP A 196 3.00 -30.82 13.60
N SER A 197 1.90 -30.08 13.39
CA SER A 197 0.52 -30.60 13.38
C SER A 197 0.31 -31.84 12.51
N ASN A 198 0.93 -31.88 11.33
CA ASN A 198 0.88 -33.01 10.39
C ASN A 198 2.27 -33.61 10.09
N GLY A 199 3.19 -33.49 11.06
CA GLY A 199 4.57 -33.96 10.99
C GLY A 199 5.59 -32.83 11.08
N ASN A 200 6.86 -33.19 11.26
CA ASN A 200 7.92 -32.23 11.54
C ASN A 200 7.98 -31.09 10.51
N TYR A 201 7.89 -29.83 10.97
CA TYR A 201 7.89 -28.62 10.15
C TYR A 201 6.81 -28.64 9.05
N SER A 202 5.65 -29.23 9.32
CA SER A 202 4.49 -29.10 8.42
C SER A 202 3.95 -27.67 8.42
N GLY A 203 4.09 -26.98 9.56
CA GLY A 203 3.70 -25.61 9.76
C GLY A 203 2.20 -25.45 10.00
N SER A 204 1.83 -24.35 10.64
CA SER A 204 0.44 -23.94 10.85
C SER A 204 0.32 -22.42 10.70
N SER A 205 -0.89 -21.95 10.45
CA SER A 205 -1.25 -20.53 10.55
C SER A 205 -2.51 -20.36 11.40
N TYR A 206 -2.71 -19.17 11.96
CA TYR A 206 -3.80 -18.88 12.89
C TYR A 206 -4.49 -17.61 12.45
N VAL A 207 -5.80 -17.68 12.20
CA VAL A 207 -6.65 -16.51 12.01
C VAL A 207 -7.32 -16.21 13.34
N VAL A 208 -7.21 -14.98 13.83
CA VAL A 208 -7.83 -14.52 15.08
C VAL A 208 -8.83 -13.43 14.74
N PHE A 209 -10.08 -13.62 15.19
CA PHE A 209 -11.13 -12.69 14.86
C PHE A 209 -11.12 -11.42 15.72
N GLY A 210 -11.41 -10.29 15.07
CA GLY A 210 -11.68 -9.02 15.72
C GLY A 210 -12.97 -9.00 16.52
N LYS A 211 -13.14 -7.94 17.31
CA LYS A 211 -14.36 -7.68 18.08
C LYS A 211 -14.33 -6.29 18.72
N ALA A 212 -15.52 -5.73 18.93
CA ALA A 212 -15.70 -4.42 19.56
C ALA A 212 -15.00 -4.20 20.92
N SER A 213 -14.87 -5.23 21.76
CA SER A 213 -14.31 -5.09 23.12
C SER A 213 -14.06 -6.43 23.81
N GLY A 214 -13.46 -6.35 25.01
CA GLY A 214 -13.26 -7.50 25.88
C GLY A 214 -12.08 -8.37 25.45
N PHE A 215 -11.04 -7.75 24.89
CA PHE A 215 -9.74 -8.38 24.74
C PHE A 215 -9.13 -8.55 26.13
N ASP A 216 -8.63 -9.76 26.40
CA ASP A 216 -7.73 -9.99 27.52
C ASP A 216 -6.33 -9.47 27.14
N ALA A 217 -5.49 -9.19 28.12
CA ALA A 217 -4.10 -8.79 27.87
C ALA A 217 -3.31 -9.85 27.06
N THR A 218 -3.73 -11.10 27.14
CA THR A 218 -3.07 -12.23 26.50
C THR A 218 -4.11 -13.26 26.05
N MET A 219 -3.91 -13.81 24.86
CA MET A 219 -4.68 -14.91 24.31
C MET A 219 -3.72 -16.01 23.83
N ASP A 220 -3.96 -17.25 24.27
CA ASP A 220 -3.23 -18.42 23.78
C ASP A 220 -3.89 -18.91 22.50
N LEU A 221 -3.11 -19.09 21.42
CA LEU A 221 -3.62 -19.52 20.12
C LEU A 221 -4.25 -20.91 20.14
N SER A 222 -3.91 -21.76 21.12
CA SER A 222 -4.56 -23.06 21.32
C SER A 222 -6.02 -22.94 21.82
N GLY A 223 -6.43 -21.74 22.20
CA GLY A 223 -7.79 -21.40 22.61
C GLY A 223 -8.74 -21.06 21.46
N LEU A 224 -8.29 -21.11 20.20
CA LEU A 224 -9.15 -20.90 19.04
C LEU A 224 -10.18 -22.03 18.91
N ASP A 225 -11.46 -21.67 18.70
CA ASP A 225 -12.57 -22.62 18.71
C ASP A 225 -13.53 -22.52 17.52
N GLY A 226 -13.20 -21.69 16.53
CA GLY A 226 -14.03 -21.39 15.37
C GLY A 226 -15.00 -20.21 15.57
N SER A 227 -15.20 -19.75 16.80
CA SER A 227 -16.00 -18.54 17.10
C SER A 227 -15.16 -17.30 17.41
N ASN A 228 -13.87 -17.48 17.68
CA ASN A 228 -12.89 -16.43 17.95
C ASN A 228 -11.67 -16.51 17.00
N GLY A 229 -11.83 -17.26 15.91
CA GLY A 229 -10.78 -17.59 14.96
C GLY A 229 -10.55 -19.10 14.85
N PHE A 230 -9.58 -19.50 14.03
CA PHE A 230 -9.29 -20.88 13.70
C PHE A 230 -7.82 -21.10 13.30
N ARG A 231 -7.39 -22.37 13.34
CA ARG A 231 -6.05 -22.79 12.92
C ARG A 231 -6.09 -23.49 11.56
N LEU A 232 -5.13 -23.15 10.70
CA LEU A 232 -4.84 -23.78 9.41
C LEU A 232 -3.61 -24.68 9.54
N ASP A 233 -3.78 -26.00 9.40
CA ASP A 233 -2.66 -26.96 9.48
C ASP A 233 -2.12 -27.32 8.10
N GLY A 234 -0.79 -27.23 7.95
CA GLY A 234 -0.04 -27.63 6.75
C GLY A 234 -0.22 -29.11 6.40
N GLU A 235 0.02 -29.48 5.13
CA GLU A 235 -0.33 -30.81 4.62
C GLU A 235 0.62 -31.91 5.11
N VAL A 236 1.93 -31.75 4.87
CA VAL A 236 2.93 -32.77 5.18
C VAL A 236 4.19 -32.19 5.81
N ALA A 237 5.02 -33.07 6.38
CA ALA A 237 6.26 -32.67 7.04
C ALA A 237 7.23 -31.96 6.08
N SER A 238 7.87 -30.88 6.57
CA SER A 238 8.84 -30.03 5.84
C SER A 238 8.26 -29.15 4.74
N ASP A 239 6.95 -28.97 4.70
CA ASP A 239 6.28 -28.00 3.83
C ASP A 239 6.45 -26.56 4.32
N TYR A 240 6.66 -26.36 5.62
CA TYR A 240 6.82 -25.06 6.27
C TYR A 240 5.63 -24.11 6.03
N SER A 241 4.39 -24.62 6.13
CA SER A 241 3.19 -23.79 6.03
C SER A 241 3.20 -22.64 7.05
N GLY A 242 2.74 -21.45 6.66
CA GLY A 242 2.82 -20.26 7.52
C GLY A 242 4.21 -19.63 7.56
N HIS A 243 5.03 -19.83 6.52
CA HIS A 243 6.27 -19.08 6.33
C HIS A 243 6.03 -17.61 5.97
N SER A 244 5.01 -17.38 5.15
CA SER A 244 4.46 -16.07 4.77
C SER A 244 2.94 -16.22 4.76
N VAL A 245 2.25 -15.22 5.30
CA VAL A 245 0.79 -15.15 5.41
C VAL A 245 0.35 -13.73 5.07
N SER A 246 -0.84 -13.58 4.49
CA SER A 246 -1.45 -12.28 4.21
C SER A 246 -2.97 -12.44 4.01
N SER A 247 -3.71 -11.33 4.04
CA SER A 247 -5.00 -11.27 3.37
C SER A 247 -4.83 -11.60 1.88
N ALA A 248 -5.83 -12.23 1.29
CA ALA A 248 -5.98 -12.41 -0.15
C ALA A 248 -7.04 -11.45 -0.74
N GLY A 249 -7.62 -10.57 0.10
CA GLY A 249 -8.80 -9.78 -0.24
C GLY A 249 -10.02 -10.67 -0.54
N ASP A 250 -11.08 -10.11 -1.12
CA ASP A 250 -12.24 -10.85 -1.61
C ASP A 250 -11.99 -11.39 -3.02
N ILE A 251 -11.07 -12.35 -3.14
CA ILE A 251 -10.68 -12.95 -4.44
C ILE A 251 -11.83 -13.68 -5.14
N ASN A 252 -12.89 -13.99 -4.38
CA ASN A 252 -14.03 -14.76 -4.86
C ASN A 252 -15.32 -13.94 -4.99
N GLY A 253 -15.32 -12.67 -4.58
CA GLY A 253 -16.42 -11.71 -4.73
C GLY A 253 -17.65 -12.04 -3.89
N ASP A 254 -17.50 -12.72 -2.74
CA ASP A 254 -18.61 -13.07 -1.85
C ASP A 254 -18.80 -12.11 -0.67
N GLY A 255 -17.97 -11.07 -0.58
CA GLY A 255 -18.01 -10.00 0.40
C GLY A 255 -17.34 -10.34 1.72
N PHE A 256 -16.52 -11.39 1.76
CA PHE A 256 -15.68 -11.74 2.90
C PHE A 256 -14.22 -11.72 2.46
N ASP A 257 -13.34 -11.21 3.30
CA ASP A 257 -11.92 -11.30 3.00
C ASP A 257 -11.43 -12.75 3.10
N ASP A 258 -10.59 -13.13 2.16
CA ASP A 258 -9.95 -14.43 2.10
C ASP A 258 -8.51 -14.34 2.62
N VAL A 259 -7.89 -15.48 2.92
CA VAL A 259 -6.49 -15.50 3.40
C VAL A 259 -5.60 -16.36 2.52
N ILE A 260 -4.36 -15.93 2.32
CA ILE A 260 -3.32 -16.70 1.63
C ILE A 260 -2.22 -17.13 2.61
N VAL A 261 -1.89 -18.42 2.56
CA VAL A 261 -0.82 -19.03 3.36
C VAL A 261 0.14 -19.81 2.47
N SER A 262 1.43 -19.60 2.68
CA SER A 262 2.48 -20.25 1.89
C SER A 262 3.05 -21.48 2.55
N ALA A 263 3.45 -22.46 1.74
CA ALA A 263 4.19 -23.67 2.10
C ALA A 263 5.33 -23.90 1.09
N PHE A 264 6.36 -23.06 1.17
CA PHE A 264 7.43 -23.02 0.18
C PHE A 264 8.29 -24.31 0.10
N GLY A 265 8.18 -25.19 1.09
CA GLY A 265 8.85 -26.48 1.13
C GLY A 265 8.09 -27.61 0.42
N ALA A 266 6.84 -27.37 0.01
CA ALA A 266 6.00 -28.37 -0.66
C ALA A 266 6.59 -28.80 -2.02
N ASP A 267 6.25 -30.02 -2.45
CA ASP A 267 6.85 -30.66 -3.63
C ASP A 267 5.84 -31.01 -4.75
N PRO A 268 4.84 -30.18 -5.12
CA PRO A 268 3.84 -30.57 -6.11
C PRO A 268 4.43 -30.90 -7.49
N ASN A 269 5.47 -30.16 -7.91
CA ASN A 269 6.12 -30.26 -9.21
C ASN A 269 7.63 -30.57 -9.11
N GLY A 270 8.04 -31.16 -7.98
CA GLY A 270 9.42 -31.57 -7.69
C GLY A 270 9.94 -30.99 -6.37
N ASP A 271 11.15 -31.38 -5.98
CA ASP A 271 11.77 -30.98 -4.70
C ASP A 271 11.73 -29.46 -4.52
N ARG A 272 10.96 -29.00 -3.53
CA ARG A 272 10.71 -27.61 -3.13
C ARG A 272 10.29 -26.72 -4.28
N SER A 273 9.38 -27.20 -5.13
CA SER A 273 8.70 -26.32 -6.09
C SER A 273 7.79 -25.31 -5.39
N GLY A 274 7.32 -25.65 -4.19
CA GLY A 274 6.51 -24.80 -3.32
C GLY A 274 5.02 -24.82 -3.69
N SER A 275 4.18 -24.53 -2.69
CA SER A 275 2.74 -24.29 -2.87
C SER A 275 2.30 -23.09 -2.02
N SER A 276 1.21 -22.46 -2.42
CA SER A 276 0.43 -21.53 -1.59
C SER A 276 -1.03 -21.96 -1.55
N TYR A 277 -1.77 -21.52 -0.55
CA TYR A 277 -3.16 -21.93 -0.34
C TYR A 277 -3.98 -20.68 -0.06
N VAL A 278 -5.08 -20.52 -0.79
CA VAL A 278 -6.09 -19.52 -0.52
C VAL A 278 -7.24 -20.20 0.21
N VAL A 279 -7.68 -19.65 1.34
CA VAL A 279 -8.79 -20.16 2.14
C VAL A 279 -9.88 -19.10 2.18
N PHE A 280 -11.09 -19.50 1.79
CA PHE A 280 -12.19 -18.55 1.67
C PHE A 280 -12.84 -18.20 3.01
N GLY A 281 -13.03 -16.90 3.23
CA GLY A 281 -13.84 -16.31 4.30
C GLY A 281 -15.29 -16.76 4.23
N ARG A 282 -16.04 -16.47 5.30
CA ARG A 282 -17.49 -16.73 5.41
C ARG A 282 -18.06 -16.22 6.72
N ALA A 283 -19.35 -15.90 6.70
CA ALA A 283 -20.11 -15.48 7.89
C ALA A 283 -20.02 -16.39 9.14
N SER A 284 -19.89 -17.71 8.96
CA SER A 284 -19.88 -18.65 10.09
C SER A 284 -19.50 -20.08 9.68
N GLY A 285 -19.29 -20.93 10.68
CA GLY A 285 -19.07 -22.37 10.48
C GLY A 285 -17.60 -22.73 10.29
N PHE A 286 -16.68 -21.89 10.80
CA PHE A 286 -15.29 -22.26 10.96
C PHE A 286 -15.16 -23.36 12.01
N ASP A 287 -14.46 -24.44 11.65
CA ASP A 287 -13.96 -25.38 12.64
C ASP A 287 -12.75 -24.77 13.34
N ALA A 288 -12.51 -25.14 14.60
CA ALA A 288 -11.32 -24.70 15.34
C ALA A 288 -10.00 -25.02 14.61
N VAL A 289 -10.01 -26.11 13.83
CA VAL A 289 -8.86 -26.57 13.03
C VAL A 289 -9.34 -26.98 11.64
N MET A 290 -8.73 -26.41 10.61
CA MET A 290 -8.90 -26.78 9.21
C MET A 290 -7.55 -27.27 8.65
N ASN A 291 -7.57 -28.38 7.91
CA ASN A 291 -6.37 -28.90 7.26
C ASN A 291 -6.33 -28.39 5.81
N LEU A 292 -5.20 -27.85 5.36
CA LEU A 292 -5.06 -27.32 4.00
C LEU A 292 -5.30 -28.39 2.90
N SER A 293 -5.09 -29.67 3.22
CA SER A 293 -5.40 -30.80 2.32
C SER A 293 -6.89 -31.07 2.11
N THR A 294 -7.76 -30.34 2.81
CA THR A 294 -9.22 -30.48 2.69
C THR A 294 -9.86 -29.44 1.78
N LEU A 295 -9.08 -28.48 1.27
CA LEU A 295 -9.56 -27.52 0.29
C LEU A 295 -10.08 -28.25 -0.96
N ASP A 296 -11.19 -27.76 -1.50
CA ASP A 296 -11.97 -28.46 -2.53
C ASP A 296 -12.48 -27.54 -3.66
N GLY A 297 -12.01 -26.30 -3.71
CA GLY A 297 -12.46 -25.26 -4.62
C GLY A 297 -13.71 -24.49 -4.14
N ASN A 298 -14.42 -24.97 -3.11
CA ASN A 298 -15.56 -24.27 -2.51
C ASN A 298 -15.20 -23.56 -1.20
N ILE A 299 -14.15 -24.01 -0.52
CA ILE A 299 -13.66 -23.41 0.74
C ILE A 299 -12.25 -22.83 0.61
N GLY A 300 -11.74 -22.78 -0.61
CA GLY A 300 -10.36 -22.42 -0.94
C GLY A 300 -9.74 -23.40 -1.94
N PHE A 301 -8.52 -23.09 -2.37
CA PHE A 301 -7.78 -23.84 -3.39
C PHE A 301 -6.28 -23.72 -3.18
N ARG A 302 -5.53 -24.59 -3.85
CA ARG A 302 -4.05 -24.62 -3.82
C ARG A 302 -3.44 -24.10 -5.11
N LEU A 303 -2.37 -23.31 -4.98
CA LEU A 303 -1.52 -22.79 -6.04
C LEU A 303 -0.18 -23.54 -6.01
N ASP A 304 0.14 -24.29 -7.06
CA ASP A 304 1.35 -25.12 -7.14
C ASP A 304 2.44 -24.44 -7.97
N GLY A 305 3.66 -24.34 -7.42
CA GLY A 305 4.82 -23.75 -8.10
C GLY A 305 5.29 -24.55 -9.31
N GLU A 306 5.91 -23.87 -10.28
CA GLU A 306 6.20 -24.42 -11.61
C GLU A 306 7.26 -25.53 -11.62
N ALA A 307 8.39 -25.36 -10.92
CA ALA A 307 9.53 -26.27 -11.02
C ALA A 307 10.29 -26.47 -9.70
N ALA A 308 11.00 -27.60 -9.63
CA ALA A 308 11.82 -27.95 -8.48
C ALA A 308 12.86 -26.87 -8.14
N LEU A 309 12.99 -26.57 -6.84
CA LEU A 309 13.91 -25.60 -6.24
C LEU A 309 13.62 -24.14 -6.59
N ASP A 310 12.41 -23.84 -7.09
CA ASP A 310 11.96 -22.46 -7.28
C ASP A 310 11.47 -21.85 -5.96
N PHE A 311 11.08 -22.68 -4.99
CA PHE A 311 10.57 -22.29 -3.68
C PHE A 311 9.38 -21.30 -3.78
N SER A 312 8.39 -21.60 -4.62
CA SER A 312 7.18 -20.77 -4.72
C SER A 312 6.49 -20.60 -3.36
N GLY A 313 6.00 -19.40 -3.06
CA GLY A 313 5.42 -19.05 -1.77
C GLY A 313 6.46 -18.57 -0.74
N ARG A 314 7.64 -18.11 -1.15
CA ARG A 314 8.60 -17.52 -0.21
C ARG A 314 8.10 -16.21 0.41
N SER A 315 7.34 -15.45 -0.36
CA SER A 315 6.51 -14.31 0.04
C SER A 315 5.16 -14.42 -0.69
N VAL A 316 4.08 -14.04 0.00
CA VAL A 316 2.71 -13.97 -0.56
C VAL A 316 2.03 -12.71 -0.04
N SER A 317 1.13 -12.13 -0.82
CA SER A 317 0.31 -10.97 -0.45
C SER A 317 -0.95 -10.88 -1.33
N SER A 318 -1.96 -10.13 -0.90
CA SER A 318 -2.94 -9.57 -1.84
C SER A 318 -2.20 -8.69 -2.85
N ALA A 319 -2.66 -8.70 -4.09
CA ALA A 319 -2.20 -7.82 -5.14
C ALA A 319 -3.17 -6.64 -5.38
N GLY A 320 -4.33 -6.64 -4.70
CA GLY A 320 -5.45 -5.76 -5.06
C GLY A 320 -6.10 -6.17 -6.38
N ASP A 321 -6.99 -5.35 -6.93
CA ASP A 321 -7.65 -5.57 -8.21
C ASP A 321 -6.77 -5.05 -9.38
N VAL A 322 -5.75 -5.83 -9.72
CA VAL A 322 -4.74 -5.45 -10.74
C VAL A 322 -5.35 -5.34 -12.15
N ASN A 323 -6.50 -5.99 -12.34
CA ASN A 323 -7.16 -6.08 -13.64
C ASN A 323 -8.48 -5.27 -13.73
N GLY A 324 -8.91 -4.64 -12.64
CA GLY A 324 -10.08 -3.76 -12.58
C GLY A 324 -11.42 -4.48 -12.79
N ASP A 325 -11.53 -5.76 -12.42
CA ASP A 325 -12.80 -6.52 -12.53
C ASP A 325 -13.64 -6.53 -11.25
N GLY A 326 -13.17 -5.86 -10.21
CA GLY A 326 -13.78 -5.69 -8.90
C GLY A 326 -13.53 -6.85 -7.94
N LEU A 327 -12.56 -7.72 -8.23
CA LEU A 327 -12.15 -8.83 -7.38
C LEU A 327 -10.67 -8.70 -7.05
N ASP A 328 -10.31 -9.00 -5.81
CA ASP A 328 -8.91 -8.96 -5.42
C ASP A 328 -8.10 -10.07 -6.10
N ASP A 329 -6.87 -9.76 -6.46
CA ASP A 329 -5.90 -10.69 -7.01
C ASP A 329 -4.85 -11.04 -5.94
N VAL A 330 -4.04 -12.07 -6.17
CA VAL A 330 -2.94 -12.45 -5.25
C VAL A 330 -1.60 -12.49 -5.96
N ILE A 331 -0.54 -12.11 -5.24
CA ILE A 331 0.84 -12.20 -5.71
C ILE A 331 1.65 -13.22 -4.89
N ILE A 332 2.35 -14.11 -5.60
CA ILE A 332 3.14 -15.21 -5.04
C ILE A 332 4.56 -15.13 -5.60
N SER A 333 5.57 -15.28 -4.75
CA SER A 333 6.96 -15.22 -5.19
C SER A 333 7.65 -16.58 -5.27
N ALA A 334 8.63 -16.68 -6.17
CA ALA A 334 9.57 -17.78 -6.32
C ALA A 334 10.99 -17.23 -6.55
N ASP A 335 11.63 -16.76 -5.48
CA ASP A 335 12.90 -16.00 -5.52
C ASP A 335 14.11 -16.80 -6.05
N TYR A 336 13.98 -18.12 -6.20
CA TYR A 336 15.00 -19.01 -6.74
C TYR A 336 14.70 -19.51 -8.16
N ALA A 337 13.53 -19.17 -8.71
CA ALA A 337 13.24 -19.43 -10.11
C ALA A 337 14.33 -18.86 -11.01
N SER A 338 14.52 -19.48 -12.18
CA SER A 338 15.65 -19.16 -13.06
C SER A 338 15.25 -18.81 -14.50
N PRO A 339 14.24 -17.94 -14.73
CA PRO A 339 13.81 -17.59 -16.08
C PRO A 339 14.91 -16.92 -16.92
N ASN A 340 15.76 -16.10 -16.30
CA ASN A 340 16.82 -15.32 -16.98
C ASN A 340 18.22 -15.60 -16.42
N GLY A 341 18.43 -16.82 -15.92
CA GLY A 341 19.67 -17.27 -15.29
C GLY A 341 19.43 -17.75 -13.87
N ASN A 342 20.43 -18.41 -13.27
CA ASN A 342 20.28 -18.98 -11.92
C ASN A 342 19.83 -17.91 -10.92
N TRP A 343 18.73 -18.18 -10.22
CA TRP A 343 18.19 -17.33 -9.16
C TRP A 343 17.93 -15.88 -9.61
N SER A 344 17.50 -15.70 -10.86
CA SER A 344 16.97 -14.40 -11.29
C SER A 344 15.63 -14.09 -10.62
N GLY A 345 14.89 -15.12 -10.22
CA GLY A 345 13.62 -15.04 -9.53
C GLY A 345 12.43 -14.82 -10.46
N SER A 346 11.25 -15.20 -9.99
CA SER A 346 9.96 -14.90 -10.62
C SER A 346 8.91 -14.57 -9.54
N SER A 347 7.89 -13.82 -9.93
CA SER A 347 6.65 -13.63 -9.17
C SER A 347 5.44 -13.94 -10.05
N TYR A 348 4.30 -14.24 -9.45
CA TYR A 348 3.08 -14.65 -10.13
C TYR A 348 1.92 -13.85 -9.58
N VAL A 349 1.19 -13.15 -10.44
CA VAL A 349 -0.11 -12.55 -10.11
C VAL A 349 -1.18 -13.52 -10.61
N VAL A 350 -2.10 -13.92 -9.73
CA VAL A 350 -3.21 -14.81 -10.07
C VAL A 350 -4.51 -14.03 -9.89
N PHE A 351 -5.32 -14.00 -10.94
CA PHE A 351 -6.54 -13.20 -10.91
C PHE A 351 -7.67 -13.85 -10.13
N GLY A 352 -8.40 -13.02 -9.40
CA GLY A 352 -9.65 -13.37 -8.76
C GLY A 352 -10.73 -13.77 -9.74
N LYS A 353 -11.74 -14.48 -9.22
CA LYS A 353 -12.93 -14.83 -10.00
C LYS A 353 -14.09 -15.21 -9.11
N ALA A 354 -15.29 -14.84 -9.53
CA ALA A 354 -16.51 -15.08 -8.75
C ALA A 354 -16.84 -16.57 -8.48
N SER A 355 -16.34 -17.51 -9.29
CA SER A 355 -16.60 -18.94 -9.10
C SER A 355 -15.72 -19.85 -9.97
N GLY A 356 -15.81 -21.15 -9.71
CA GLY A 356 -15.19 -22.18 -10.56
C GLY A 356 -13.71 -22.37 -10.27
N PHE A 357 -13.30 -22.18 -9.01
CA PHE A 357 -11.97 -22.58 -8.55
C PHE A 357 -11.84 -24.10 -8.61
N ASP A 358 -10.82 -24.57 -9.31
CA ASP A 358 -10.40 -25.95 -9.17
C ASP A 358 -9.69 -26.13 -7.83
N VAL A 359 -9.62 -27.37 -7.33
CA VAL A 359 -8.91 -27.67 -6.08
C VAL A 359 -7.45 -27.22 -6.14
N THR A 360 -6.86 -27.27 -7.34
CA THR A 360 -5.46 -26.95 -7.58
C THR A 360 -5.34 -26.20 -8.90
N MET A 361 -4.51 -25.17 -8.92
CA MET A 361 -4.04 -24.46 -10.10
C MET A 361 -2.50 -24.52 -10.12
N ASP A 362 -1.93 -24.90 -11.26
CA ASP A 362 -0.49 -24.82 -11.49
C ASP A 362 -0.15 -23.42 -11.96
N LEU A 363 0.87 -22.78 -11.37
CA LEU A 363 1.27 -21.42 -11.76
C LEU A 363 1.81 -21.36 -13.20
N SER A 364 2.19 -22.49 -13.80
CA SER A 364 2.58 -22.56 -15.21
C SER A 364 1.39 -22.50 -16.19
N ASP A 365 0.16 -22.61 -15.69
CA ASP A 365 -1.08 -22.47 -16.48
C ASP A 365 -1.54 -21.01 -16.63
N LEU A 366 -0.79 -20.04 -16.11
CA LEU A 366 -1.09 -18.62 -16.30
C LEU A 366 -0.91 -18.22 -17.77
N ASP A 367 -1.90 -17.52 -18.33
CA ASP A 367 -1.97 -17.22 -19.76
C ASP A 367 -2.23 -15.73 -20.10
N GLY A 368 -2.29 -14.88 -19.08
CA GLY A 368 -2.62 -13.46 -19.19
C GLY A 368 -4.12 -13.16 -19.05
N SER A 369 -4.99 -14.18 -19.04
CA SER A 369 -6.43 -14.03 -18.77
C SER A 369 -6.86 -14.50 -17.38
N ASN A 370 -5.99 -15.25 -16.70
CA ASN A 370 -6.17 -15.78 -15.34
C ASN A 370 -5.02 -15.36 -14.40
N GLY A 371 -4.22 -14.38 -14.84
CA GLY A 371 -2.99 -13.95 -14.19
C GLY A 371 -1.78 -14.03 -15.12
N PHE A 372 -0.61 -13.67 -14.60
CA PHE A 372 0.63 -13.59 -15.35
C PHE A 372 1.87 -13.77 -14.46
N ARG A 373 2.99 -14.13 -15.09
CA ARG A 373 4.30 -14.25 -14.44
C ARG A 373 5.17 -13.02 -14.70
N LEU A 374 5.90 -12.60 -13.67
CA LEU A 374 6.90 -11.54 -13.70
C LEU A 374 8.29 -12.15 -13.52
N ASP A 375 9.13 -12.07 -14.55
CA ASP A 375 10.47 -12.67 -14.57
C ASP A 375 11.56 -11.64 -14.23
N GLY A 376 12.37 -11.94 -13.21
CA GLY A 376 13.51 -11.12 -12.80
C GLY A 376 14.57 -10.96 -13.88
N GLU A 377 15.33 -9.86 -13.85
CA GLU A 377 16.15 -9.42 -14.97
C GLU A 377 17.38 -10.31 -15.23
N VAL A 378 18.22 -10.50 -14.20
CA VAL A 378 19.50 -11.21 -14.35
C VAL A 378 19.76 -12.19 -13.20
N ARG A 379 20.72 -13.08 -13.42
CA ARG A 379 21.12 -14.11 -12.44
C ARG A 379 21.40 -13.47 -11.06
N ASN A 380 21.04 -14.18 -9.99
CA ASN A 380 21.24 -13.81 -8.59
C ASN A 380 20.53 -12.53 -8.11
N ASP A 381 19.70 -11.88 -8.93
CA ASP A 381 18.90 -10.74 -8.44
C ASP A 381 17.92 -11.15 -7.33
N GLN A 382 17.50 -12.43 -7.34
CA GLN A 382 16.51 -12.99 -6.44
C GLN A 382 15.23 -12.14 -6.39
N SER A 383 14.75 -11.73 -7.57
CA SER A 383 13.47 -11.02 -7.69
C SER A 383 12.34 -11.86 -7.11
N GLY A 384 11.43 -11.23 -6.37
CA GLY A 384 10.41 -11.94 -5.58
C GLY A 384 10.89 -12.29 -4.17
N SER A 385 11.99 -11.70 -3.67
CA SER A 385 12.39 -11.91 -2.28
C SER A 385 11.36 -11.40 -1.27
N SER A 386 10.56 -10.43 -1.68
CA SER A 386 9.36 -9.90 -1.02
C SER A 386 8.43 -9.38 -2.12
N VAL A 387 7.12 -9.56 -1.94
CA VAL A 387 6.07 -9.09 -2.86
C VAL A 387 4.92 -8.51 -2.07
N SER A 388 4.23 -7.52 -2.65
CA SER A 388 3.04 -6.89 -2.10
C SER A 388 2.21 -6.26 -3.22
N GLY A 389 0.90 -6.10 -3.01
CA GLY A 389 0.14 -5.05 -3.67
C GLY A 389 0.75 -3.68 -3.35
N ALA A 390 0.69 -2.78 -4.32
CA ALA A 390 1.18 -1.41 -4.21
C ALA A 390 0.04 -0.39 -4.11
N GLY A 391 -1.21 -0.78 -4.38
CA GLY A 391 -2.31 0.16 -4.58
C GLY A 391 -2.19 0.86 -5.94
N ASP A 392 -2.99 1.88 -6.18
CA ASP A 392 -2.96 2.66 -7.43
C ASP A 392 -1.92 3.79 -7.33
N VAL A 393 -0.64 3.46 -7.56
CA VAL A 393 0.45 4.42 -7.36
C VAL A 393 0.55 5.45 -8.49
N ASN A 394 -0.18 5.23 -9.58
CA ASN A 394 -0.18 6.09 -10.77
C ASN A 394 -1.54 6.76 -11.04
N GLY A 395 -2.56 6.49 -10.23
CA GLY A 395 -3.90 7.07 -10.33
C GLY A 395 -4.66 6.68 -11.60
N ASP A 396 -4.36 5.52 -12.20
CA ASP A 396 -5.01 5.05 -13.42
C ASP A 396 -6.28 4.20 -13.17
N GLY A 397 -6.59 3.94 -11.90
CA GLY A 397 -7.73 3.21 -11.41
C GLY A 397 -7.55 1.69 -11.35
N PHE A 398 -6.31 1.20 -11.45
CA PHE A 398 -5.97 -0.21 -11.30
C PHE A 398 -4.92 -0.38 -10.20
N ASP A 399 -5.06 -1.42 -9.38
CA ASP A 399 -4.05 -1.69 -8.37
C ASP A 399 -2.74 -2.18 -9.02
N ASP A 400 -1.63 -1.69 -8.49
CA ASP A 400 -0.28 -2.03 -8.92
C ASP A 400 0.35 -3.08 -8.00
N VAL A 401 1.50 -3.61 -8.41
CA VAL A 401 2.27 -4.55 -7.59
C VAL A 401 3.73 -4.14 -7.43
N ILE A 402 4.30 -4.40 -6.24
CA ILE A 402 5.72 -4.17 -5.94
C ILE A 402 6.46 -5.46 -5.63
N ILE A 403 7.66 -5.60 -6.22
CA ILE A 403 8.51 -6.79 -6.13
C ILE A 403 9.91 -6.39 -5.70
N GLY A 404 10.36 -6.92 -4.56
CA GLY A 404 11.72 -6.77 -4.06
C GLY A 404 12.71 -7.75 -4.69
N ALA A 405 13.93 -7.26 -4.95
CA ALA A 405 15.06 -8.02 -5.49
C ALA A 405 16.36 -7.60 -4.76
N PHE A 406 16.52 -8.03 -3.50
CA PHE A 406 17.66 -7.61 -2.67
C PHE A 406 19.03 -8.05 -3.22
N GLY A 407 19.05 -9.05 -4.10
CA GLY A 407 20.26 -9.58 -4.72
C GLY A 407 20.75 -8.76 -5.93
N ALA A 408 19.95 -7.80 -6.40
CA ALA A 408 20.32 -6.96 -7.54
C ALA A 408 21.48 -6.01 -7.19
N ASP A 409 22.27 -5.67 -8.21
CA ASP A 409 23.52 -4.91 -8.03
C ASP A 409 23.57 -3.56 -8.81
N PRO A 410 22.52 -2.71 -8.86
CA PRO A 410 22.55 -1.48 -9.66
C PRO A 410 23.65 -0.51 -9.26
N ASN A 411 23.97 -0.41 -7.96
CA ASN A 411 24.94 0.53 -7.39
C ASN A 411 26.03 -0.20 -6.57
N GLY A 412 26.28 -1.48 -6.90
CA GLY A 412 27.29 -2.34 -6.29
C GLY A 412 26.70 -3.62 -5.71
N ASP A 413 27.57 -4.56 -5.31
CA ASP A 413 27.17 -5.88 -4.81
C ASP A 413 26.10 -5.79 -3.71
N TYR A 414 24.94 -6.43 -3.91
CA TYR A 414 23.75 -6.44 -3.07
C TYR A 414 23.26 -5.05 -2.66
N SER A 415 23.35 -4.05 -3.55
CA SER A 415 22.69 -2.77 -3.30
C SER A 415 21.16 -2.89 -3.34
N GLY A 416 20.66 -3.88 -4.07
CA GLY A 416 19.25 -4.22 -4.16
C GLY A 416 18.48 -3.35 -5.15
N SER A 417 17.33 -3.87 -5.58
CA SER A 417 16.34 -3.15 -6.38
C SER A 417 14.93 -3.57 -5.98
N SER A 418 13.95 -2.73 -6.32
CA SER A 418 12.54 -3.09 -6.33
C SER A 418 11.93 -2.74 -7.68
N TYR A 419 10.82 -3.35 -8.03
CA TYR A 419 10.12 -3.15 -9.28
C TYR A 419 8.65 -2.91 -8.99
N VAL A 420 8.08 -1.87 -9.59
CA VAL A 420 6.65 -1.59 -9.57
C VAL A 420 6.12 -1.91 -10.95
N VAL A 421 5.05 -2.69 -11.03
CA VAL A 421 4.41 -3.08 -12.30
C VAL A 421 2.98 -2.59 -12.26
N PHE A 422 2.59 -1.82 -13.28
CA PHE A 422 1.27 -1.22 -13.29
C PHE A 422 0.16 -2.20 -13.67
N GLY A 423 -0.97 -2.07 -12.98
CA GLY A 423 -2.23 -2.70 -13.31
C GLY A 423 -2.78 -2.23 -14.66
N LYS A 424 -3.80 -2.94 -15.16
CA LYS A 424 -4.58 -2.55 -16.35
C LYS A 424 -5.75 -3.49 -16.59
N ALA A 425 -6.78 -2.98 -17.25
CA ALA A 425 -7.97 -3.76 -17.61
C ALA A 425 -7.73 -5.08 -18.36
N SER A 426 -6.73 -5.15 -19.25
CA SER A 426 -6.51 -6.35 -20.08
C SER A 426 -5.19 -6.33 -20.86
N GLY A 427 -4.92 -7.44 -21.55
CA GLY A 427 -3.78 -7.56 -22.46
C GLY A 427 -2.47 -7.84 -21.71
N PHE A 428 -2.55 -8.54 -20.59
CA PHE A 428 -1.39 -9.15 -19.96
C PHE A 428 -0.85 -10.27 -20.84
N ASP A 429 0.46 -10.31 -21.00
CA ASP A 429 1.13 -11.50 -21.52
C ASP A 429 1.23 -12.52 -20.39
N ALA A 430 1.22 -13.82 -20.74
CA ALA A 430 1.43 -14.90 -19.78
C ALA A 430 2.71 -14.73 -18.94
N ALA A 431 3.75 -14.13 -19.52
CA ALA A 431 4.99 -13.79 -18.83
C ALA A 431 5.53 -12.44 -19.33
N MET A 432 5.90 -11.58 -18.38
CA MET A 432 6.55 -10.28 -18.59
C MET A 432 7.93 -10.28 -17.94
N ASN A 433 8.91 -9.64 -18.59
CA ASN A 433 10.25 -9.48 -18.02
C ASN A 433 10.37 -8.10 -17.38
N LEU A 434 10.83 -8.03 -16.13
CA LEU A 434 10.96 -6.78 -15.37
C LEU A 434 11.96 -5.79 -16.00
N SER A 435 12.86 -6.24 -16.87
CA SER A 435 13.75 -5.35 -17.64
C SER A 435 13.02 -4.56 -18.73
N GLY A 436 11.76 -4.89 -19.00
CA GLY A 436 10.90 -4.25 -19.98
C GLY A 436 10.09 -3.06 -19.46
N LEU A 437 10.17 -2.74 -18.16
CA LEU A 437 9.40 -1.67 -17.53
C LEU A 437 9.87 -0.28 -17.98
N ASP A 438 9.07 0.45 -18.76
CA ASP A 438 9.50 1.69 -19.42
C ASP A 438 8.79 2.95 -18.91
N GLY A 439 8.17 2.87 -17.74
CA GLY A 439 7.42 3.96 -17.11
C GLY A 439 5.97 4.07 -17.58
N SER A 440 5.58 3.41 -18.68
CA SER A 440 4.18 3.26 -19.09
C SER A 440 3.50 2.00 -18.55
N ASN A 441 4.29 1.08 -18.02
CA ASN A 441 3.86 -0.22 -17.49
C ASN A 441 4.54 -0.56 -16.17
N GLY A 442 5.10 0.44 -15.50
CA GLY A 442 5.87 0.31 -14.27
C GLY A 442 7.30 0.83 -14.38
N PHE A 443 8.04 0.77 -13.28
CA PHE A 443 9.39 1.31 -13.13
C PHE A 443 10.21 0.51 -12.13
N ARG A 444 11.50 0.82 -12.05
CA ARG A 444 12.46 0.20 -11.14
C ARG A 444 12.99 1.21 -10.11
N LEU A 445 13.10 0.78 -8.87
CA LEU A 445 13.73 1.48 -7.76
C LEU A 445 15.12 0.90 -7.49
N ASP A 446 16.18 1.71 -7.58
CA ASP A 446 17.57 1.28 -7.37
C ASP A 446 18.08 1.66 -5.97
N GLY A 447 18.54 0.67 -5.20
CA GLY A 447 19.14 0.89 -3.88
C GLY A 447 20.44 1.68 -3.93
N GLU A 448 20.77 2.38 -2.84
CA GLU A 448 21.78 3.46 -2.85
C GLU A 448 23.22 2.96 -2.93
N ALA A 449 23.59 1.96 -2.12
CA ALA A 449 24.97 1.50 -1.99
C ALA A 449 25.09 -0.03 -1.83
N ALA A 450 26.28 -0.54 -2.11
CA ALA A 450 26.59 -1.96 -1.96
C ALA A 450 26.32 -2.47 -0.54
N LEU A 451 25.72 -3.66 -0.45
CA LEU A 451 25.35 -4.39 0.77
C LEU A 451 24.21 -3.76 1.59
N ASP A 452 23.47 -2.78 1.05
CA ASP A 452 22.31 -2.22 1.72
C ASP A 452 21.13 -3.21 1.77
N PHE A 453 21.07 -4.13 0.80
CA PHE A 453 19.98 -5.09 0.58
C PHE A 453 18.61 -4.40 0.42
N SER A 454 18.54 -3.30 -0.34
CA SER A 454 17.26 -2.65 -0.67
C SER A 454 16.32 -3.62 -1.39
N GLY A 455 15.01 -3.51 -1.16
CA GLY A 455 14.03 -4.49 -1.67
C GLY A 455 14.02 -5.81 -0.89
N ARG A 456 14.61 -5.84 0.31
CA ARG A 456 14.51 -7.01 1.20
C ARG A 456 13.09 -7.22 1.72
N SER A 457 12.37 -6.12 1.92
CA SER A 457 10.95 -6.07 2.22
C SER A 457 10.36 -4.90 1.43
N VAL A 458 9.18 -5.08 0.86
CA VAL A 458 8.43 -4.06 0.12
C VAL A 458 6.96 -4.11 0.52
N SER A 459 6.26 -2.98 0.42
CA SER A 459 4.81 -2.86 0.62
C SER A 459 4.31 -1.60 -0.07
N GLY A 460 3.05 -1.59 -0.51
CA GLY A 460 2.28 -0.34 -0.63
C GLY A 460 2.02 0.23 0.76
N THR A 461 1.89 1.54 0.87
CA THR A 461 1.62 2.22 2.15
C THR A 461 0.24 2.84 2.24
N GLY A 462 -0.49 2.94 1.12
CA GLY A 462 -1.61 3.88 1.02
C GLY A 462 -1.08 5.31 0.81
N ASP A 463 -1.92 6.31 1.00
CA ASP A 463 -1.61 7.71 0.74
C ASP A 463 -1.04 8.39 2.01
N VAL A 464 0.30 8.40 2.11
CA VAL A 464 1.03 8.88 3.31
C VAL A 464 1.13 10.40 3.30
N ASN A 465 1.07 11.03 2.12
CA ASN A 465 1.19 12.46 1.95
C ASN A 465 -0.13 13.16 1.60
N GLY A 466 -1.22 12.43 1.41
CA GLY A 466 -2.55 12.95 1.09
C GLY A 466 -2.69 13.51 -0.32
N ASP A 467 -1.86 13.10 -1.27
CA ASP A 467 -1.89 13.63 -2.65
C ASP A 467 -2.83 12.86 -3.58
N GLY A 468 -3.54 11.86 -3.05
CA GLY A 468 -4.51 11.04 -3.76
C GLY A 468 -3.90 9.88 -4.53
N PHE A 469 -2.58 9.64 -4.42
CA PHE A 469 -1.92 8.47 -4.98
C PHE A 469 -1.46 7.53 -3.87
N ASP A 470 -1.49 6.22 -4.13
CA ASP A 470 -0.89 5.28 -3.20
C ASP A 470 0.64 5.38 -3.22
N ASP A 471 1.25 5.33 -2.03
CA ASP A 471 2.69 5.42 -1.84
C ASP A 471 3.32 4.04 -1.60
N LEU A 472 4.65 4.02 -1.61
CA LEU A 472 5.44 2.79 -1.49
C LEU A 472 6.45 2.87 -0.36
N ILE A 473 6.71 1.73 0.30
CA ILE A 473 7.83 1.57 1.23
C ILE A 473 8.78 0.45 0.80
N VAL A 474 10.08 0.75 0.82
CA VAL A 474 11.16 -0.21 0.53
C VAL A 474 12.13 -0.30 1.70
N GLY A 475 12.31 -1.51 2.24
CA GLY A 475 13.25 -1.80 3.32
C GLY A 475 14.66 -2.16 2.84
N ALA A 476 15.67 -1.57 3.48
CA ALA A 476 17.10 -1.82 3.26
C ALA A 476 17.81 -2.05 4.61
N PRO A 477 17.71 -3.25 5.20
CA PRO A 477 18.09 -3.50 6.59
C PRO A 477 19.58 -3.37 6.89
N SER A 478 20.44 -3.25 5.88
CA SER A 478 21.87 -3.04 6.07
C SER A 478 22.37 -1.72 5.50
N ALA A 479 21.45 -0.82 5.11
CA ALA A 479 21.81 0.55 4.80
C ALA A 479 22.55 1.20 5.99
N ASP A 480 23.56 2.00 5.66
CA ASP A 480 24.62 2.53 6.52
C ASP A 480 25.71 1.51 6.96
N LEU A 481 26.95 1.99 7.03
CA LEU A 481 28.17 1.19 7.30
C LEU A 481 28.16 0.35 8.59
N ASN A 482 27.23 0.59 9.52
CA ASN A 482 27.11 -0.16 10.77
C ASN A 482 25.85 -1.03 10.85
N GLY A 483 25.05 -1.12 9.78
CA GLY A 483 23.83 -1.94 9.73
C GLY A 483 22.70 -1.42 10.61
N SER A 484 22.57 -0.10 10.77
CA SER A 484 21.36 0.49 11.37
C SER A 484 20.12 0.17 10.54
N GLY A 485 20.30 0.08 9.22
CA GLY A 485 19.23 -0.15 8.27
C GLY A 485 18.47 1.14 7.96
N SER A 486 17.75 1.11 6.85
CA SER A 486 16.90 2.21 6.41
C SER A 486 15.62 1.68 5.79
N SER A 487 14.65 2.56 5.65
CA SER A 487 13.50 2.38 4.79
C SER A 487 13.32 3.63 3.94
N TYR A 488 12.69 3.49 2.79
CA TYR A 488 12.47 4.59 1.85
C TYR A 488 10.99 4.63 1.54
N ILE A 489 10.37 5.79 1.74
CA ILE A 489 9.04 6.08 1.23
C ILE A 489 9.21 6.73 -0.14
N ILE A 490 8.44 6.28 -1.12
CA ILE A 490 8.40 6.83 -2.49
C ILE A 490 6.97 7.25 -2.73
N PHE A 491 6.78 8.51 -3.10
CA PHE A 491 5.43 9.01 -3.34
C PHE A 491 4.86 8.56 -4.68
N GLY A 492 3.57 8.24 -4.68
CA GLY A 492 2.74 8.01 -5.85
C GLY A 492 2.68 9.26 -6.73
N ARG A 493 2.32 9.09 -8.01
CA ARG A 493 2.09 10.18 -8.97
C ARG A 493 1.64 9.66 -10.32
N SER A 494 0.93 10.50 -11.07
CA SER A 494 0.43 10.18 -12.42
C SER A 494 1.48 9.75 -13.45
N SER A 495 2.75 10.09 -13.24
CA SER A 495 3.82 9.76 -14.17
C SER A 495 5.16 9.59 -13.48
N PHE A 496 5.82 8.47 -13.79
CA PHE A 496 7.16 8.14 -13.32
C PHE A 496 8.21 8.23 -14.44
N VAL A 497 7.85 8.79 -15.60
CA VAL A 497 8.82 9.11 -16.64
C VAL A 497 9.36 10.52 -16.42
N ASP A 498 10.67 10.64 -16.21
CA ASP A 498 11.38 11.93 -16.05
C ASP A 498 11.37 12.81 -17.33
N GLU A 499 10.60 12.45 -18.36
CA GLU A 499 10.49 13.25 -19.58
C GLU A 499 9.38 14.29 -19.40
N VAL A 500 9.72 15.37 -18.69
CA VAL A 500 8.90 16.57 -18.63
C VAL A 500 9.09 17.35 -19.94
N ASP A 501 8.03 17.48 -20.75
CA ASP A 501 8.08 18.25 -21.99
C ASP A 501 8.35 19.74 -21.73
N PHE A 502 7.81 20.24 -20.61
CA PHE A 502 7.92 21.62 -20.17
C PHE A 502 8.43 21.71 -18.73
N PRO A 503 9.76 21.57 -18.51
CA PRO A 503 10.34 21.65 -17.18
C PRO A 503 10.43 23.09 -16.67
N GLY A 504 9.93 23.28 -15.46
CA GLY A 504 9.87 24.49 -14.67
C GLY A 504 11.20 25.03 -14.19
N THR A 505 11.18 26.27 -13.70
CA THR A 505 12.25 26.87 -12.92
C THR A 505 11.68 27.46 -11.63
N PRO A 506 12.51 27.83 -10.63
CA PRO A 506 12.00 28.46 -9.42
C PRO A 506 11.43 29.89 -9.56
N GLY A 507 10.92 30.30 -10.71
CA GLY A 507 10.17 31.55 -10.82
C GLY A 507 9.17 31.54 -11.96
N ASP A 508 8.24 32.51 -11.92
CA ASP A 508 7.07 32.60 -12.82
C ASP A 508 7.34 32.26 -14.31
N ASP A 509 6.99 31.05 -14.70
CA ASP A 509 7.14 30.46 -16.02
C ASP A 509 5.82 30.47 -16.81
N ILE A 510 5.94 30.40 -18.13
CA ILE A 510 4.77 30.37 -19.03
C ILE A 510 4.96 29.26 -20.06
N PHE A 511 4.18 28.22 -19.92
CA PHE A 511 4.15 27.08 -20.79
C PHE A 511 2.93 27.08 -21.71
N THR A 512 3.09 26.48 -22.89
CA THR A 512 2.00 26.35 -23.85
C THR A 512 2.24 25.10 -24.67
N GLY A 513 1.41 24.10 -24.39
CA GLY A 513 1.38 22.82 -25.06
C GLY A 513 0.81 22.84 -26.47
N THR A 514 0.68 21.64 -26.98
CA THR A 514 0.04 21.28 -28.23
C THR A 514 -1.20 20.43 -27.95
N SER A 515 -1.57 19.57 -28.89
CA SER A 515 -2.69 18.63 -28.74
C SER A 515 -2.19 17.19 -28.53
N ALA A 516 -0.91 17.04 -28.20
CA ALA A 516 -0.30 15.77 -27.83
C ALA A 516 -0.39 15.63 -26.32
N ALA A 517 -0.28 14.42 -25.79
CA ALA A 517 -0.08 14.22 -24.35
C ALA A 517 1.30 14.76 -23.98
N GLU A 518 1.34 15.73 -23.07
CA GLU A 518 2.55 16.43 -22.65
C GLU A 518 2.62 16.56 -21.13
N SER A 519 3.82 16.60 -20.57
CA SER A 519 4.04 16.84 -19.13
C SER A 519 4.56 18.25 -18.87
N PHE A 520 3.95 18.94 -17.90
CA PHE A 520 4.29 20.29 -17.46
C PHE A 520 4.64 20.27 -15.97
N GLU A 521 5.77 20.89 -15.62
CA GLU A 521 6.21 21.11 -14.24
C GLU A 521 6.45 22.60 -14.06
N GLY A 522 5.79 23.23 -13.08
CA GLY A 522 5.94 24.65 -12.76
C GLY A 522 7.21 24.93 -11.96
N GLY A 523 7.44 24.17 -10.90
CA GLY A 523 8.49 24.43 -9.92
C GLY A 523 8.04 25.47 -8.89
N ASP A 524 8.96 26.29 -8.34
CA ASP A 524 8.51 27.43 -7.53
C ASP A 524 8.10 28.59 -8.47
N GLY A 525 7.10 29.39 -8.14
CA GLY A 525 6.70 30.51 -8.97
C GLY A 525 5.20 30.66 -9.08
N ASN A 526 4.74 31.70 -9.77
CA ASN A 526 3.35 31.79 -10.20
C ASN A 526 3.31 31.48 -11.70
N ASP A 527 3.18 30.22 -12.00
CA ASP A 527 3.36 29.65 -13.32
C ASP A 527 2.06 29.63 -14.10
N ARG A 528 2.20 29.62 -15.43
CA ARG A 528 1.08 29.63 -16.35
C ARG A 528 1.22 28.50 -17.35
N MET A 529 0.47 27.45 -17.13
CA MET A 529 0.42 26.26 -17.98
C MET A 529 -0.82 26.26 -18.86
N ILE A 530 -0.64 26.01 -20.15
CA ILE A 530 -1.74 26.00 -21.12
C ILE A 530 -1.69 24.71 -21.95
N GLY A 531 -2.52 23.74 -21.58
CA GLY A 531 -2.87 22.60 -22.42
C GLY A 531 -3.71 23.03 -23.62
N ARG A 532 -3.49 22.38 -24.77
CA ARG A 532 -4.32 22.59 -25.97
C ARG A 532 -4.97 21.29 -26.45
N GLY A 533 -5.22 20.38 -25.49
CA GLY A 533 -5.89 19.07 -25.64
C GLY A 533 -4.88 17.92 -25.59
N GLY A 534 -5.35 16.68 -25.49
CA GLY A 534 -4.49 15.53 -25.19
C GLY A 534 -4.47 15.22 -23.69
N ALA A 535 -3.95 14.03 -23.38
CA ALA A 535 -3.73 13.57 -22.00
C ALA A 535 -2.53 14.26 -21.37
N ASP A 536 -2.70 15.55 -21.11
CA ASP A 536 -1.68 16.39 -20.48
C ASP A 536 -1.62 16.10 -18.97
N SER A 537 -0.41 16.15 -18.40
CA SER A 537 -0.17 16.14 -16.95
C SER A 537 0.40 17.48 -16.52
N PHE A 538 -0.21 18.12 -15.53
CA PHE A 538 0.24 19.40 -14.98
C PHE A 538 0.60 19.25 -13.51
N ASP A 539 1.80 19.69 -13.15
CA ASP A 539 2.26 19.90 -11.78
C ASP A 539 2.58 21.40 -11.61
N GLY A 540 1.84 22.07 -10.73
CA GLY A 540 2.01 23.48 -10.37
C GLY A 540 3.26 23.77 -9.58
N GLY A 541 3.68 22.87 -8.69
CA GLY A 541 4.71 23.13 -7.71
C GLY A 541 4.28 24.17 -6.65
N ALA A 542 5.09 25.19 -6.40
CA ALA A 542 4.86 26.15 -5.31
C ALA A 542 4.58 27.57 -5.81
N GLY A 543 3.36 28.06 -5.62
CA GLY A 543 3.05 29.49 -5.70
C GLY A 543 1.59 29.80 -6.01
N ASN A 544 1.28 30.44 -7.13
CA ASN A 544 -0.14 30.68 -7.48
C ASN A 544 -0.29 30.49 -8.98
N ASP A 545 -0.56 29.26 -9.33
CA ASP A 545 -0.43 28.74 -10.66
C ASP A 545 -1.74 28.85 -11.43
N TYR A 546 -1.61 28.96 -12.74
CA TYR A 546 -2.73 29.01 -13.65
C TYR A 546 -2.60 27.88 -14.66
N ILE A 547 -3.37 26.81 -14.46
CA ILE A 547 -3.44 25.66 -15.34
C ILE A 547 -4.67 25.81 -16.23
N ARG A 548 -4.53 25.56 -17.53
CA ARG A 548 -5.63 25.77 -18.48
C ARG A 548 -5.81 24.56 -19.40
N ILE A 549 -6.93 23.87 -19.20
CA ILE A 549 -7.32 22.67 -19.95
C ILE A 549 -8.34 22.97 -21.05
N LEU A 550 -8.39 22.10 -22.08
CA LEU A 550 -9.28 22.25 -23.24
C LEU A 550 -10.43 21.23 -23.26
N GLY A 551 -10.26 20.10 -22.57
CA GLY A 551 -11.20 18.99 -22.46
C GLY A 551 -11.00 18.27 -21.12
N ASP A 552 -11.74 17.17 -20.94
CA ASP A 552 -11.67 16.24 -19.80
C ASP A 552 -10.75 15.04 -20.10
N ASP A 553 -9.98 15.12 -21.19
CA ASP A 553 -9.04 14.10 -21.64
C ASP A 553 -7.65 14.21 -21.01
N PHE A 554 -7.45 15.10 -20.04
CA PHE A 554 -6.19 15.28 -19.30
C PHE A 554 -5.90 14.08 -18.39
N GLU A 555 -4.62 13.88 -18.08
CA GLU A 555 -4.19 12.81 -17.18
C GLU A 555 -4.20 13.27 -15.72
N LEU A 556 -3.60 14.43 -15.44
CA LEU A 556 -3.52 15.00 -14.09
C LEU A 556 -3.52 16.54 -14.16
N VAL A 557 -4.18 17.15 -13.18
CA VAL A 557 -4.02 18.57 -12.83
C VAL A 557 -3.74 18.65 -11.34
N ASP A 558 -2.48 18.89 -10.97
CA ASP A 558 -2.11 19.26 -9.62
C ASP A 558 -1.68 20.74 -9.59
N GLY A 559 -2.38 21.55 -8.79
CA GLY A 559 -2.02 22.94 -8.56
C GLY A 559 -0.84 23.14 -7.61
N GLY A 560 -0.52 22.13 -6.80
CA GLY A 560 0.53 22.19 -5.80
C GLY A 560 0.18 23.13 -4.64
N SER A 561 1.20 23.80 -4.09
CA SER A 561 1.03 24.65 -2.92
C SER A 561 0.74 26.11 -3.29
N GLY A 562 -0.38 26.63 -2.81
CA GLY A 562 -0.64 28.06 -2.76
C GLY A 562 -2.07 28.45 -3.09
N SER A 563 -2.30 29.25 -4.14
CA SER A 563 -3.67 29.56 -4.56
C SER A 563 -3.84 29.50 -6.06
N ASP A 564 -4.34 28.36 -6.49
CA ASP A 564 -4.16 27.90 -7.85
C ASP A 564 -5.47 27.97 -8.61
N THR A 565 -5.36 28.13 -9.93
CA THR A 565 -6.49 28.39 -10.81
C THR A 565 -6.55 27.43 -11.98
N LEU A 566 -7.58 26.57 -11.99
CA LEU A 566 -7.93 25.76 -13.15
C LEU A 566 -8.86 26.53 -14.09
N GLY A 567 -8.38 26.81 -15.30
CA GLY A 567 -9.12 27.48 -16.36
C GLY A 567 -9.73 26.51 -17.36
N LEU A 568 -11.05 26.48 -17.46
CA LEU A 568 -11.78 25.71 -18.48
C LEU A 568 -11.84 26.52 -19.78
N ALA A 569 -11.03 26.15 -20.77
CA ALA A 569 -10.89 26.91 -22.02
C ALA A 569 -11.55 26.27 -23.25
N GLY A 570 -12.18 25.11 -23.09
CA GLY A 570 -12.97 24.46 -24.14
C GLY A 570 -14.18 25.30 -24.58
N SER A 571 -14.88 24.83 -25.61
CA SER A 571 -16.07 25.53 -26.12
C SER A 571 -17.37 24.85 -25.71
N ASN A 572 -18.14 25.53 -24.84
CA ASN A 572 -19.26 24.92 -24.11
C ASN A 572 -18.80 23.68 -23.34
N PHE A 573 -17.65 23.81 -22.67
CA PHE A 573 -17.04 22.71 -21.95
C PHE A 573 -17.88 22.43 -20.70
N ASN A 574 -18.36 21.20 -20.59
CA ASN A 574 -19.06 20.69 -19.41
C ASN A 574 -18.12 19.76 -18.66
N LEU A 575 -17.57 20.24 -17.54
CA LEU A 575 -16.78 19.42 -16.65
C LEU A 575 -17.67 18.90 -15.52
N ASP A 576 -17.67 17.59 -15.34
CA ASP A 576 -18.26 16.94 -14.18
C ASP A 576 -17.13 16.61 -13.21
N LEU A 577 -16.96 17.41 -12.15
CA LEU A 577 -15.87 17.23 -11.18
C LEU A 577 -15.90 15.84 -10.58
N SER A 578 -17.08 15.32 -10.25
CA SER A 578 -17.21 13.99 -9.65
C SER A 578 -16.69 12.86 -10.55
N SER A 579 -16.49 13.10 -11.84
CA SER A 579 -15.96 12.10 -12.79
C SER A 579 -14.45 12.18 -13.00
N VAL A 580 -13.79 13.21 -12.46
CA VAL A 580 -12.36 13.47 -12.64
C VAL A 580 -11.70 13.94 -11.34
N ILE A 581 -12.37 13.77 -10.18
CA ILE A 581 -11.89 14.33 -8.92
C ILE A 581 -10.57 13.69 -8.51
N ASP A 582 -10.40 12.39 -8.79
CA ASP A 582 -9.16 11.64 -8.56
C ASP A 582 -7.98 12.13 -9.45
N LYS A 583 -8.26 13.02 -10.42
CA LYS A 583 -7.28 13.59 -11.35
C LYS A 583 -7.04 15.09 -11.15
N ILE A 584 -7.71 15.74 -10.19
CA ILE A 584 -7.57 17.18 -9.95
C ILE A 584 -7.33 17.45 -8.47
N HIS A 585 -6.13 17.92 -8.15
CA HIS A 585 -5.68 18.22 -6.79
C HIS A 585 -5.14 19.65 -6.68
N GLY A 586 -5.12 20.19 -5.46
CA GLY A 586 -4.53 21.51 -5.17
C GLY A 586 -5.17 22.71 -5.90
N ILE A 587 -6.50 22.73 -6.15
CA ILE A 587 -7.17 23.84 -6.87
C ILE A 587 -8.18 24.61 -6.01
N GLU A 588 -7.95 25.89 -5.75
CA GLU A 588 -8.89 26.75 -4.99
C GLU A 588 -9.79 27.62 -5.89
N THR A 589 -9.43 27.78 -7.16
CA THR A 589 -10.21 28.60 -8.11
C THR A 589 -10.47 27.89 -9.43
N ILE A 590 -11.74 27.75 -9.82
CA ILE A 590 -12.11 27.35 -11.18
C ILE A 590 -12.60 28.56 -11.98
N SER A 591 -12.02 28.74 -13.17
CA SER A 591 -12.32 29.82 -14.11
C SER A 591 -13.04 29.30 -15.35
N LEU A 592 -14.32 29.62 -15.48
CA LEU A 592 -15.22 29.31 -16.60
C LEU A 592 -15.14 30.31 -17.77
N TYR A 593 -14.14 31.22 -17.80
CA TYR A 593 -13.97 32.22 -18.86
C TYR A 593 -13.57 31.65 -20.25
N GLY A 594 -13.90 30.39 -20.54
CA GLY A 594 -13.75 29.75 -21.84
C GLY A 594 -14.64 30.35 -22.93
N VAL A 595 -14.73 29.67 -24.08
CA VAL A 595 -15.47 30.17 -25.25
C VAL A 595 -16.87 29.57 -25.32
N GLY A 596 -17.90 30.36 -25.05
CA GLY A 596 -19.29 29.87 -25.05
C GLY A 596 -19.79 29.69 -23.62
N ASP A 597 -20.82 28.88 -23.47
CA ASP A 597 -21.52 28.69 -22.19
C ASP A 597 -20.97 27.43 -21.53
N ASN A 598 -20.02 27.58 -20.60
CA ASN A 598 -19.38 26.45 -19.93
C ASN A 598 -20.16 26.03 -18.68
N SER A 599 -20.10 24.75 -18.33
CA SER A 599 -20.76 24.25 -17.14
C SER A 599 -19.85 23.42 -16.26
N LEU A 600 -20.09 23.53 -14.96
CA LEU A 600 -19.42 22.75 -13.93
C LEU A 600 -20.47 22.03 -13.11
N MET A 601 -20.40 20.70 -13.04
CA MET A 601 -21.14 19.90 -12.06
C MET A 601 -20.21 19.56 -10.90
N LEU A 602 -20.72 19.67 -9.67
CA LEU A 602 -19.96 19.35 -8.46
C LEU A 602 -20.87 18.92 -7.31
N THR A 603 -20.27 18.26 -6.33
CA THR A 603 -20.85 17.99 -5.01
C THR A 603 -20.11 18.73 -3.90
N ALA A 604 -20.61 18.64 -2.66
CA ALA A 604 -19.88 19.17 -1.50
C ALA A 604 -18.61 18.37 -1.19
N ARG A 605 -18.58 17.08 -1.55
CA ARG A 605 -17.41 16.22 -1.34
C ARG A 605 -16.29 16.61 -2.30
N ASP A 606 -16.64 16.82 -3.57
CA ASP A 606 -15.71 17.31 -4.60
C ASP A 606 -15.01 18.64 -4.22
N ILE A 607 -15.58 19.47 -3.34
CA ILE A 607 -14.92 20.71 -2.88
C ILE A 607 -13.91 20.45 -1.77
N ILE A 608 -14.21 19.47 -0.93
CA ILE A 608 -13.33 19.08 0.19
C ILE A 608 -12.10 18.37 -0.39
N ASP A 609 -12.32 17.55 -1.42
CA ASP A 609 -11.28 16.70 -2.00
C ASP A 609 -10.44 17.43 -3.08
N LEU A 610 -10.75 18.71 -3.38
CA LEU A 610 -10.04 19.48 -4.43
C LEU A 610 -8.79 20.21 -3.93
N SER A 611 -8.67 20.45 -2.62
CA SER A 611 -7.60 21.24 -2.01
C SER A 611 -7.42 20.92 -0.54
N ASP A 612 -6.20 20.54 -0.18
CA ASP A 612 -5.85 20.18 1.21
C ASP A 612 -5.67 21.41 2.11
N THR A 613 -5.65 22.60 1.50
CA THR A 613 -5.46 23.86 2.24
C THR A 613 -6.77 24.54 2.57
N THR A 614 -7.86 24.23 1.85
CA THR A 614 -9.15 24.87 2.09
C THR A 614 -10.35 24.11 1.53
N ASN A 615 -11.38 23.99 2.36
CA ASN A 615 -12.72 23.54 1.93
C ASN A 615 -13.49 24.66 1.17
N THR A 616 -12.79 25.64 0.58
CA THR A 616 -13.39 26.80 -0.10
C THR A 616 -13.03 26.88 -1.58
N LEU A 617 -13.97 26.53 -2.45
CA LEU A 617 -13.82 26.67 -3.89
C LEU A 617 -14.38 28.02 -4.40
N LYS A 618 -13.59 28.74 -5.21
CA LYS A 618 -14.03 29.95 -5.92
C LYS A 618 -14.30 29.66 -7.39
N ILE A 619 -15.50 29.95 -7.86
CA ILE A 619 -15.85 29.84 -9.27
C ILE A 619 -16.00 31.23 -9.87
N LYS A 620 -15.28 31.50 -10.94
CA LYS A 620 -15.38 32.73 -11.73
C LYS A 620 -15.83 32.40 -13.14
N GLY A 621 -16.76 33.17 -13.68
CA GLY A 621 -17.25 32.99 -15.05
C GLY A 621 -17.97 34.23 -15.55
N ASN A 622 -18.55 34.13 -16.74
CA ASN A 622 -19.30 35.17 -17.41
C ASN A 622 -20.79 34.77 -17.59
N THR A 623 -21.57 35.70 -18.14
CA THR A 623 -22.98 35.44 -18.43
C THR A 623 -23.13 34.39 -19.53
N GLY A 624 -23.70 33.25 -19.18
CA GLY A 624 -23.83 32.08 -20.06
C GLY A 624 -23.36 30.82 -19.34
N ASP A 625 -22.34 30.96 -18.50
CA ASP A 625 -21.79 29.87 -17.69
C ASP A 625 -22.77 29.44 -16.59
N ASN A 626 -22.67 28.17 -16.18
CA ASN A 626 -23.58 27.58 -15.18
C ASN A 626 -22.87 26.61 -14.23
N VAL A 627 -23.28 26.61 -12.96
CA VAL A 627 -22.87 25.60 -11.97
C VAL A 627 -24.10 24.80 -11.59
N VAL A 628 -23.99 23.47 -11.61
CA VAL A 628 -25.08 22.53 -11.29
C VAL A 628 -24.65 21.57 -10.18
N GLY A 629 -25.63 20.90 -9.56
CA GLY A 629 -25.40 20.02 -8.41
C GLY A 629 -25.75 20.68 -7.07
N LEU A 630 -26.29 21.91 -7.08
CA LEU A 630 -26.62 22.64 -5.86
C LEU A 630 -28.06 22.37 -5.38
N SER A 631 -28.90 21.73 -6.19
CA SER A 631 -30.34 21.59 -5.94
C SER A 631 -30.78 20.90 -4.63
N SER A 632 -29.86 20.25 -3.89
CA SER A 632 -30.13 19.58 -2.62
C SER A 632 -28.97 19.76 -1.63
N GLY A 633 -29.29 20.04 -0.36
CA GLY A 633 -28.30 20.06 0.74
C GLY A 633 -27.55 21.38 0.97
N TRP A 634 -27.48 22.25 -0.05
CA TRP A 634 -26.82 23.54 0.05
C TRP A 634 -27.66 24.62 0.77
N THR A 635 -26.98 25.52 1.48
CA THR A 635 -27.56 26.71 2.10
C THR A 635 -27.03 27.96 1.39
N ASP A 636 -27.94 28.85 0.96
CA ASP A 636 -27.60 30.15 0.37
C ASP A 636 -27.20 31.16 1.48
N GLY A 637 -25.93 31.58 1.46
CA GLY A 637 -25.35 32.60 2.34
C GLY A 637 -25.52 34.03 1.82
N GLY A 638 -26.11 34.20 0.63
CA GLY A 638 -26.32 35.47 -0.04
C GLY A 638 -25.10 35.97 -0.81
N VAL A 639 -25.23 37.18 -1.37
CA VAL A 639 -24.17 37.83 -2.14
C VAL A 639 -23.26 38.65 -1.22
N HIS A 640 -21.97 38.32 -1.23
CA HIS A 640 -20.92 39.08 -0.55
C HIS A 640 -19.87 39.52 -1.56
N GLY A 641 -19.82 40.83 -1.83
CA GLY A 641 -18.95 41.36 -2.88
C GLY A 641 -19.41 40.91 -4.28
N ASN A 642 -18.55 40.18 -4.99
CA ASN A 642 -18.81 39.71 -6.37
C ASN A 642 -19.18 38.23 -6.43
N PHE A 643 -19.45 37.58 -5.29
CA PHE A 643 -19.75 36.16 -5.20
C PHE A 643 -21.07 35.91 -4.46
N HIS A 644 -21.84 34.96 -4.94
CA HIS A 644 -22.86 34.24 -4.17
C HIS A 644 -22.16 33.16 -3.34
N THR A 645 -22.49 33.08 -2.06
CA THR A 645 -21.92 32.09 -1.16
C THR A 645 -22.91 30.96 -0.93
N PHE A 646 -22.47 29.73 -1.11
CA PHE A 646 -23.22 28.53 -0.76
C PHE A 646 -22.41 27.71 0.24
N THR A 647 -23.07 27.06 1.20
CA THR A 647 -22.40 26.19 2.19
C THR A 647 -23.14 24.88 2.36
N GLN A 648 -22.41 23.77 2.47
CA GLN A 648 -22.95 22.45 2.81
C GLN A 648 -21.91 21.68 3.65
N GLY A 649 -22.24 21.41 4.92
CA GLY A 649 -21.25 20.85 5.84
C GLY A 649 -20.07 21.81 6.01
N GLU A 650 -18.86 21.32 5.75
CA GLU A 650 -17.63 22.12 5.80
C GLU A 650 -17.30 22.79 4.46
N ALA A 651 -17.93 22.37 3.37
CA ALA A 651 -17.70 22.92 2.05
C ALA A 651 -18.29 24.33 1.92
N VAL A 652 -17.47 25.25 1.41
CA VAL A 652 -17.83 26.64 1.11
C VAL A 652 -17.62 26.88 -0.39
N LEU A 653 -18.67 27.29 -1.08
CA LEU A 653 -18.62 27.56 -2.51
C LEU A 653 -18.90 29.05 -2.77
N LEU A 654 -17.99 29.70 -3.49
CA LEU A 654 -18.08 31.11 -3.85
C LEU A 654 -18.25 31.25 -5.36
N ILE A 655 -19.49 31.44 -5.83
CA ILE A 655 -19.82 31.52 -7.26
C ILE A 655 -19.94 32.97 -7.71
N GLY A 656 -19.20 33.36 -8.73
CA GLY A 656 -19.26 34.72 -9.28
C GLY A 656 -20.69 35.10 -9.70
N VAL A 657 -21.14 36.31 -9.38
CA VAL A 657 -22.51 36.83 -9.70
C VAL A 657 -22.87 36.83 -11.19
N GLY A 658 -21.91 36.57 -12.08
CA GLY A 658 -22.13 36.43 -13.51
C GLY A 658 -22.53 35.02 -13.96
N VAL A 659 -22.39 34.02 -13.10
CA VAL A 659 -22.58 32.59 -13.39
C VAL A 659 -23.96 32.15 -12.88
N ALA A 660 -24.68 31.38 -13.69
CA ALA A 660 -25.97 30.82 -13.31
C ALA A 660 -25.81 29.63 -12.36
N THR A 661 -26.86 29.32 -11.59
CA THR A 661 -26.89 28.14 -10.73
C THR A 661 -28.25 27.43 -10.82
N ASP A 662 -28.27 26.13 -10.54
CA ASP A 662 -29.50 25.33 -10.39
C ASP A 662 -30.15 25.46 -8.99
N PHE A 663 -29.54 26.24 -8.10
CA PHE A 663 -30.10 26.61 -6.81
C PHE A 663 -31.16 27.71 -6.99
N PRO A 664 -32.37 27.58 -6.42
CA PRO A 664 -33.37 28.66 -6.47
C PRO A 664 -32.90 29.85 -5.62
N ILE A 665 -32.26 30.82 -6.26
CA ILE A 665 -31.84 32.09 -5.65
C ILE A 665 -33.10 32.91 -5.33
N ALA A 666 -33.28 33.30 -4.06
CA ALA A 666 -34.46 34.03 -3.58
C ALA A 666 -34.34 35.56 -3.69
#